data_AF-A0A244E3R6-F1
#
_entry.id   AF-A0A244E3R6-F1
#
_cell.length_a   1.000
_cell.length_b   1.000
_cell.length_c   1.000
_cell.angle_alpha   90.00
_cell.angle_beta   90.00
_cell.angle_gamma   90.00
#
_symmetry.space_group_name_H-M   'P 1'
#
loop_
_entity.id
_entity.type
_entity.pdbx_description
1 polymer ?
#
loop_
_entity_poly.entity_id
_entity_poly.type
_entity_poly.pdbx_seq_one_letter_code
_entity_poly.pdbx_strand_id
1 'polypeptide(L)'
;MPTRHIPGLDTPYDLIIFDALGRERREPDGTMLSDTVQARLSNASQPYTDVFFTSHGWKGDVPAAIEQYDKWIGAMAAVKGDLDTAERLKPGFRPLIVGLHWPSLPWGDESIEPGASGLLSDEDMLSPAAFDAEVESYAAKIADSDAARAAIRTILASARGDGDSDAATLPPAVKSAYATLFDESGLDTNDPSGRPGAEQPRFDPEAILAEARAASNDDAMASGAMVLGGAGGFGSRVRDLLLSPLRQLSFWKMKDRARLFGETGGNALLRRLQQTAPQARFHLMGHSFGSIVVSATVAGAPGAPIGTRVRPVDSLYLVQGALSLWSYADDIPYARGTRGYFHRIVQDGLVRGPIVTTRSTRDTAVGRIYPLGAGVANQLTLAEDYPRFGGVGSFGLRGLGKVHDLDMRSSTYDYIFEPGGIYNLEASQIIRNGGGVSGAHSDIAHPEVAHVFWEAVLADRFGGMLGEPGGAMRGGVLPDDLDLAPMLERTFGGGLLGDDPAPAGAAEDDGFESLQPVPPATRAPPQAAPSLPEADPGAEAAPPTPPQQAQRWLHAEFEDHAPDEALAAGSWYTLAFDLDVRQRPSAAGTTALNDTGLFPEGVDEVQLTIQLDSEDFEIADRMRPLRIPRAGKARTKARFDIRPLHDGASKLEASIFKDGNFIQQMTLVFEIGTGSSAATDVSTKGRPPAAVNVVKPRDLTLLIAPATGGYECWLHGPTAARARMPLAQDELAKVVDLARQQMMKVVTHQDANGRLVFQAGLDIPEEDRQFALKTLADAGAMLFRKIFQPNGAAADLLSLGKKLRASLAEPSARLQLQIVAEHAPIPWAAMYVGDTADESKLDWSHFIGMRHVVEQIPFQYGDTVSAPIIDSAPKLQVSLNLNTTIDTQMKRPFVADQQAFWNGMQANGRRLGLTGRTTRAQFTQALNNSQTADQILYLYCHATAAGLDNPGGVDASSLTLSDAHVTLGELGVKAPIDVQLAGRPLVFINACESAELSAAFYDGFVPYFMAKGARGVVGTECKTPALFAQAWAGAFFGRFLDGESLGEAFLSLRREFLEKHGNPLGLLYAVHCDGDTQIQPAPV
;
A
#
# COMPACT_ATOMS: atom_id res chain seq x y z
N MET A 1 0.27 -19.30 -48.26
CA MET A 1 -0.75 -20.14 -47.59
C MET A 1 -0.53 -20.03 -46.09
N PRO A 2 -1.56 -20.03 -45.24
CA PRO A 2 -1.42 -19.80 -43.79
C PRO A 2 -1.19 -21.08 -42.98
N THR A 3 -1.01 -22.23 -43.63
CA THR A 3 -0.24 -23.33 -43.05
C THR A 3 1.22 -22.89 -42.97
N ARG A 4 1.68 -22.58 -41.75
CA ARG A 4 3.00 -22.03 -41.46
C ARG A 4 3.95 -23.12 -40.99
N HIS A 5 5.17 -23.08 -41.51
CA HIS A 5 6.26 -23.98 -41.13
C HIS A 5 7.30 -23.20 -40.34
N ILE A 6 7.60 -23.66 -39.13
CA ILE A 6 8.65 -23.08 -38.28
C ILE A 6 9.99 -23.71 -38.70
N PRO A 7 11.03 -22.92 -39.01
CA PRO A 7 12.33 -23.45 -39.42
C PRO A 7 12.91 -24.44 -38.40
N GLY A 8 13.17 -25.67 -38.85
CA GLY A 8 13.72 -26.74 -38.02
C GLY A 8 12.69 -27.62 -37.30
N LEU A 9 11.38 -27.41 -37.51
CA LEU A 9 10.31 -28.25 -36.98
C LEU A 9 9.48 -28.91 -38.09
N ASP A 10 9.14 -30.19 -37.90
CA ASP A 10 8.35 -30.97 -38.86
C ASP A 10 6.83 -30.73 -38.74
N THR A 11 6.37 -30.14 -37.63
CA THR A 11 4.95 -29.87 -37.35
C THR A 11 4.57 -28.44 -37.77
N PRO A 12 3.78 -28.25 -38.84
CA PRO A 12 3.21 -26.94 -39.17
C PRO A 12 2.00 -26.60 -38.31
N TYR A 13 1.60 -25.33 -38.32
CA TYR A 13 0.34 -24.85 -37.75
C TYR A 13 -0.47 -24.03 -38.75
N ASP A 14 -1.78 -24.01 -38.60
CA ASP A 14 -2.70 -23.26 -39.46
C ASP A 14 -3.15 -21.98 -38.76
N LEU A 15 -2.79 -20.82 -39.31
CA LEU A 15 -3.20 -19.52 -38.76
C LEU A 15 -4.47 -19.01 -39.46
N ILE A 16 -5.63 -19.22 -38.85
CA ILE A 16 -6.91 -18.74 -39.38
C ILE A 16 -7.10 -17.28 -38.94
N ILE A 17 -7.26 -16.39 -39.93
CA ILE A 17 -7.36 -14.94 -39.72
C ILE A 17 -8.82 -14.49 -39.78
N PHE A 18 -9.28 -13.79 -38.75
CA PHE A 18 -10.63 -13.25 -38.65
C PHE A 18 -10.64 -11.71 -38.70
N ASP A 19 -11.77 -11.15 -39.14
CA ASP A 19 -12.04 -9.70 -39.08
C ASP A 19 -12.60 -9.24 -37.73
N ALA A 20 -12.83 -7.94 -37.59
CA ALA A 20 -13.32 -7.34 -36.34
C ALA A 20 -14.76 -7.73 -35.96
N LEU A 21 -15.49 -8.38 -36.87
CA LEU A 21 -16.82 -8.95 -36.65
C LEU A 21 -16.77 -10.48 -36.42
N GLY A 22 -15.57 -11.05 -36.27
CA GLY A 22 -15.36 -12.48 -36.05
C GLY A 22 -15.63 -13.34 -37.27
N ARG A 23 -15.61 -12.77 -38.48
CA ARG A 23 -15.78 -13.50 -39.74
C ARG A 23 -14.41 -13.88 -40.30
N GLU A 24 -14.26 -15.11 -40.77
CA GLU A 24 -13.02 -15.57 -41.37
C GLU A 24 -12.69 -14.78 -42.65
N ARG A 25 -11.44 -14.38 -42.79
CA ARG A 25 -10.90 -13.74 -43.99
C ARG A 25 -10.57 -14.79 -45.04
N ARG A 26 -10.96 -14.54 -46.29
CA ARG A 26 -10.58 -15.39 -47.42
C ARG A 26 -9.09 -15.29 -47.72
N GLU A 27 -8.53 -16.41 -48.17
CA GLU A 27 -7.19 -16.49 -48.72
C GLU A 27 -7.08 -15.76 -50.07
N PRO A 28 -5.85 -15.45 -50.55
CA PRO A 28 -5.64 -14.82 -51.85
C PRO A 28 -6.20 -15.60 -53.05
N ASP A 29 -6.41 -16.92 -52.91
CA ASP A 29 -7.07 -17.78 -53.90
C ASP A 29 -8.61 -17.84 -53.76
N GLY A 30 -9.17 -17.11 -52.80
CA GLY A 30 -10.59 -17.03 -52.50
C GLY A 30 -11.13 -18.13 -51.57
N THR A 31 -10.30 -19.10 -51.17
CA THR A 31 -10.70 -20.18 -50.25
C THR A 31 -10.81 -19.69 -48.80
N MET A 32 -11.35 -20.54 -47.92
CA MET A 32 -11.28 -20.36 -46.47
C MET A 32 -10.28 -21.38 -45.90
N LEU A 33 -9.43 -20.96 -44.96
CA LEU A 33 -8.49 -21.88 -44.32
C LEU A 33 -9.23 -22.89 -43.44
N SER A 34 -10.34 -22.50 -42.80
CA SER A 34 -11.17 -23.40 -41.99
C SER A 34 -11.79 -24.53 -42.81
N ASP A 35 -12.11 -24.29 -44.09
CA ASP A 35 -12.58 -25.34 -45.01
C ASP A 35 -11.44 -26.33 -45.30
N THR A 36 -10.21 -25.84 -45.48
CA THR A 36 -9.00 -26.64 -45.73
C THR A 36 -8.56 -27.43 -44.49
N VAL A 37 -8.70 -26.85 -43.29
CA VAL A 37 -8.51 -27.51 -42.00
C VAL A 37 -9.58 -28.58 -41.79
N GLN A 38 -10.85 -28.29 -42.09
CA GLN A 38 -11.95 -29.26 -42.01
C GLN A 38 -11.72 -30.44 -42.97
N ALA A 39 -11.33 -30.17 -44.22
CA ALA A 39 -11.05 -31.20 -45.21
C ALA A 39 -9.91 -32.14 -44.76
N ARG A 40 -8.84 -31.60 -44.17
CA ARG A 40 -7.75 -32.40 -43.56
C ARG A 40 -8.24 -33.23 -42.37
N LEU A 41 -9.06 -32.66 -41.49
CA LEU A 41 -9.64 -33.38 -40.34
C LEU A 41 -10.61 -34.49 -40.75
N SER A 42 -11.32 -34.33 -41.86
CA SER A 42 -12.25 -35.35 -42.37
C SER A 42 -11.58 -36.55 -43.07
N ASN A 43 -10.26 -36.48 -43.31
CA ASN A 43 -9.54 -37.52 -44.04
C ASN A 43 -9.28 -38.76 -43.17
N ALA A 44 -10.21 -39.71 -43.21
CA ALA A 44 -10.13 -40.99 -42.49
C ALA A 44 -8.91 -41.86 -42.81
N SER A 45 -8.17 -41.60 -43.90
CA SER A 45 -6.89 -42.30 -44.19
C SER A 45 -5.71 -41.78 -43.36
N GLN A 46 -5.84 -40.59 -42.78
CA GLN A 46 -4.81 -39.92 -41.97
C GLN A 46 -5.48 -39.13 -40.81
N PRO A 47 -6.14 -39.82 -39.87
CA PRO A 47 -6.86 -39.17 -38.78
C PRO A 47 -5.89 -38.40 -37.87
N TYR A 48 -6.27 -37.18 -37.50
CA TYR A 48 -5.62 -36.44 -36.41
C TYR A 48 -6.19 -36.91 -35.08
N THR A 49 -5.33 -37.14 -34.10
CA THR A 49 -5.74 -37.60 -32.76
C THR A 49 -6.13 -36.42 -31.86
N ASP A 50 -5.49 -35.28 -32.05
CA ASP A 50 -5.56 -34.12 -31.16
C ASP A 50 -5.54 -32.81 -31.95
N VAL A 51 -6.39 -31.87 -31.58
CA VAL A 51 -6.50 -30.54 -32.21
C VAL A 51 -6.25 -29.47 -31.14
N PHE A 52 -5.22 -28.66 -31.38
CA PHE A 52 -4.78 -27.59 -30.50
C PHE A 52 -5.30 -26.26 -31.03
N PHE A 53 -6.13 -25.57 -30.26
CA PHE A 53 -6.57 -24.20 -30.55
C PHE A 53 -5.74 -23.22 -29.72
N THR A 54 -5.04 -22.33 -30.40
CA THR A 54 -4.13 -21.38 -29.77
C THR A 54 -4.60 -19.93 -30.04
N SER A 55 -4.55 -19.06 -29.03
CA SER A 55 -4.96 -17.65 -29.17
C SER A 55 -3.97 -16.69 -28.52
N HIS A 56 -3.52 -15.70 -29.30
CA HIS A 56 -2.57 -14.65 -28.91
C HIS A 56 -3.20 -13.55 -28.05
N GLY A 57 -2.34 -12.78 -27.38
CA GLY A 57 -2.70 -11.65 -26.53
C GLY A 57 -3.07 -10.36 -27.27
N TRP A 58 -3.13 -9.26 -26.50
CA TRP A 58 -3.38 -7.91 -27.01
C TRP A 58 -2.17 -7.33 -27.76
N LYS A 59 -2.41 -6.40 -28.70
CA LYS A 59 -1.40 -5.74 -29.56
C LYS A 59 -0.67 -6.66 -30.55
N GLY A 60 -1.24 -7.82 -30.88
CA GLY A 60 -0.85 -8.59 -32.05
C GLY A 60 -1.51 -8.05 -33.32
N ASP A 61 -0.70 -7.68 -34.30
CA ASP A 61 -1.04 -7.77 -35.73
C ASP A 61 -0.66 -9.14 -36.27
N VAL A 62 -0.86 -9.40 -37.57
CA VAL A 62 -0.59 -10.72 -38.14
C VAL A 62 0.89 -11.12 -37.96
N PRO A 63 1.90 -10.27 -38.27
CA PRO A 63 3.30 -10.53 -37.95
C PRO A 63 3.61 -10.79 -36.46
N ALA A 64 3.10 -9.98 -35.53
CA ALA A 64 3.39 -10.15 -34.11
C ALA A 64 2.71 -11.40 -33.50
N ALA A 65 1.49 -11.72 -33.96
CA ALA A 65 0.82 -12.97 -33.60
C ALA A 65 1.60 -14.19 -34.13
N ILE A 66 2.12 -14.12 -35.36
CA ILE A 66 3.01 -15.14 -35.93
C ILE A 66 4.24 -15.33 -35.05
N GLU A 67 4.95 -14.26 -34.67
CA GLU A 67 6.16 -14.37 -33.84
C GLU A 67 5.86 -15.03 -32.47
N GLN A 68 4.70 -14.71 -31.87
CA GLN A 68 4.29 -15.32 -30.60
C GLN A 68 3.96 -16.82 -30.77
N TYR A 69 3.27 -17.20 -31.86
CA TYR A 69 2.99 -18.61 -32.16
C TYR A 69 4.25 -19.40 -32.49
N ASP A 70 5.15 -18.87 -33.33
CA ASP A 70 6.41 -19.51 -33.72
C ASP A 70 7.26 -19.85 -32.48
N LYS A 71 7.39 -18.89 -31.54
CA LYS A 71 8.14 -19.10 -30.27
C LYS A 71 7.49 -20.14 -29.37
N TRP A 72 6.18 -20.07 -29.15
CA TRP A 72 5.49 -20.98 -28.25
C TRP A 72 5.36 -22.41 -28.81
N ILE A 73 5.00 -22.56 -30.09
CA ILE A 73 4.97 -23.86 -30.76
C ILE A 73 6.39 -24.45 -30.82
N GLY A 74 7.41 -23.61 -31.01
CA GLY A 74 8.81 -24.00 -30.86
C GLY A 74 9.16 -24.53 -29.46
N ALA A 75 8.71 -23.86 -28.40
CA ALA A 75 8.86 -24.36 -27.04
C ALA A 75 8.14 -25.71 -26.83
N MET A 76 6.92 -25.88 -27.33
CA MET A 76 6.19 -27.16 -27.27
C MET A 76 6.91 -28.29 -28.00
N ALA A 77 7.49 -28.03 -29.17
CA ALA A 77 8.24 -29.03 -29.92
C ALA A 77 9.63 -29.34 -29.32
N ALA A 78 10.18 -28.45 -28.49
CA ALA A 78 11.47 -28.64 -27.84
C ALA A 78 11.42 -29.66 -26.67
N VAL A 79 10.26 -29.83 -26.01
CA VAL A 79 10.10 -30.77 -24.87
C VAL A 79 9.89 -32.21 -25.35
N LYS A 80 10.95 -32.81 -25.91
CA LYS A 80 10.88 -34.14 -26.55
C LYS A 80 10.35 -35.26 -25.66
N GLY A 81 10.65 -35.24 -24.35
CA GLY A 81 10.17 -36.24 -23.40
C GLY A 81 8.63 -36.32 -23.30
N ASP A 82 7.95 -35.20 -23.52
CA ASP A 82 6.49 -35.13 -23.54
C ASP A 82 5.92 -35.68 -24.84
N LEU A 83 6.55 -35.36 -25.98
CA LEU A 83 6.19 -35.91 -27.29
C LEU A 83 6.38 -37.42 -27.35
N ASP A 84 7.51 -37.92 -26.85
CA ASP A 84 7.79 -39.37 -26.72
C ASP A 84 6.78 -40.05 -25.77
N THR A 85 6.22 -39.29 -24.81
CA THR A 85 5.16 -39.75 -23.91
C THR A 85 3.78 -39.72 -24.55
N ALA A 86 3.48 -38.72 -25.37
CA ALA A 86 2.26 -38.64 -26.16
C ALA A 86 2.16 -39.81 -27.15
N GLU A 87 3.22 -40.08 -27.92
CA GLU A 87 3.27 -41.21 -28.86
C GLU A 87 3.21 -42.57 -28.14
N ARG A 88 3.88 -42.71 -26.98
CA ARG A 88 3.83 -43.94 -26.17
C ARG A 88 2.44 -44.21 -25.58
N LEU A 89 1.75 -43.17 -25.10
CA LEU A 89 0.41 -43.30 -24.53
C LEU A 89 -0.69 -43.40 -25.60
N LYS A 90 -0.46 -42.85 -26.79
CA LYS A 90 -1.39 -42.84 -27.92
C LYS A 90 -0.62 -43.15 -29.22
N PRO A 91 -0.39 -44.43 -29.55
CA PRO A 91 0.33 -44.83 -30.77
C PRO A 91 -0.31 -44.23 -32.03
N GLY A 92 0.49 -43.55 -32.84
CA GLY A 92 0.03 -42.73 -33.95
C GLY A 92 -0.47 -41.33 -33.51
N PHE A 93 0.13 -40.75 -32.48
CA PHE A 93 -0.21 -39.41 -31.98
C PHE A 93 0.06 -38.38 -33.09
N ARG A 94 -1.00 -37.68 -33.50
CA ARG A 94 -0.96 -36.76 -34.64
C ARG A 94 -1.66 -35.45 -34.28
N PRO A 95 -0.92 -34.44 -33.80
CA PRO A 95 -1.47 -33.14 -33.46
C PRO A 95 -1.76 -32.32 -34.72
N LEU A 96 -2.84 -31.54 -34.66
CA LEU A 96 -3.11 -30.43 -35.57
C LEU A 96 -3.14 -29.14 -34.76
N ILE A 97 -2.34 -28.14 -35.13
CA ILE A 97 -2.28 -26.86 -34.41
C ILE A 97 -2.99 -25.79 -35.23
N VAL A 98 -3.97 -25.12 -34.63
CA VAL A 98 -4.81 -24.08 -35.23
C VAL A 98 -4.65 -22.80 -34.41
N GLY A 99 -3.93 -21.83 -34.96
CA GLY A 99 -3.83 -20.48 -34.42
C GLY A 99 -5.02 -19.63 -34.83
N LEU A 100 -5.64 -18.96 -33.86
CA LEU A 100 -6.68 -17.96 -34.11
C LEU A 100 -6.04 -16.56 -34.13
N HIS A 101 -6.07 -15.87 -35.27
CA HIS A 101 -5.78 -14.44 -35.33
C HIS A 101 -7.08 -13.64 -35.27
N TRP A 102 -7.14 -12.68 -34.36
CA TRP A 102 -8.23 -11.72 -34.21
C TRP A 102 -7.63 -10.31 -34.11
N PRO A 103 -8.27 -9.26 -34.66
CA PRO A 103 -7.64 -7.95 -34.80
C PRO A 103 -7.54 -7.24 -33.45
N SER A 104 -6.41 -7.49 -32.79
CA SER A 104 -6.09 -7.09 -31.41
C SER A 104 -5.19 -5.85 -31.36
N LEU A 105 -4.51 -5.51 -32.46
CA LEU A 105 -3.81 -4.24 -32.63
C LEU A 105 -4.64 -3.29 -33.51
N PRO A 106 -5.04 -2.10 -33.02
CA PRO A 106 -5.66 -1.11 -33.88
C PRO A 106 -4.65 -0.54 -34.89
N TRP A 107 -4.84 -0.85 -36.17
CA TRP A 107 -3.99 -0.44 -37.30
C TRP A 107 -2.63 -1.16 -37.39
N GLY A 108 -2.62 -2.45 -37.05
CA GLY A 108 -1.50 -3.35 -37.35
C GLY A 108 -1.34 -3.68 -38.84
N ASP A 109 -0.21 -4.30 -39.21
CA ASP A 109 -0.08 -4.90 -40.55
C ASP A 109 -0.92 -6.18 -40.60
N GLU A 110 -2.16 -6.03 -41.09
CA GLU A 110 -3.07 -7.15 -41.31
C GLU A 110 -2.70 -7.97 -42.57
N SER A 111 -1.72 -7.52 -43.37
CA SER A 111 -1.24 -8.26 -44.51
C SER A 111 -0.29 -9.40 -44.10
N ILE A 112 -0.01 -10.31 -45.03
CA ILE A 112 0.86 -11.47 -44.78
C ILE A 112 2.31 -11.19 -45.24
N GLU A 113 2.55 -10.06 -45.92
CA GLU A 113 3.86 -9.65 -46.45
C GLU A 113 4.37 -8.41 -45.72
N PRO A 114 5.46 -8.49 -44.94
CA PRO A 114 5.88 -7.39 -44.09
C PRO A 114 6.48 -6.23 -44.89
N GLY A 115 5.91 -5.03 -44.79
CA GLY A 115 6.63 -3.81 -45.22
C GLY A 115 5.85 -2.59 -45.68
N ALA A 116 4.57 -2.39 -45.33
CA ALA A 116 3.77 -1.28 -45.86
C ALA A 116 3.05 -0.41 -44.80
N SER A 117 3.82 0.37 -44.02
CA SER A 117 3.27 1.56 -43.34
C SER A 117 4.33 2.68 -43.25
N GLY A 118 4.03 3.84 -43.84
CA GLY A 118 4.97 4.94 -44.02
C GLY A 118 4.95 5.98 -42.90
N LEU A 119 6.13 6.49 -42.54
CA LEU A 119 6.29 7.62 -41.63
C LEU A 119 5.81 8.92 -42.32
N LEU A 120 4.75 9.53 -41.78
CA LEU A 120 4.31 10.88 -42.15
C LEU A 120 5.10 11.95 -41.38
N SER A 121 5.18 13.16 -41.93
CA SER A 121 5.92 14.27 -41.32
C SER A 121 5.06 15.08 -40.33
N ASP A 122 5.69 15.84 -39.44
CA ASP A 122 4.98 16.66 -38.44
C ASP A 122 4.08 17.75 -39.08
N GLU A 123 4.36 18.20 -40.31
CA GLU A 123 3.50 19.13 -41.05
C GLU A 123 2.20 18.48 -41.56
N ASP A 124 2.22 17.18 -41.89
CA ASP A 124 1.04 16.45 -42.38
C ASP A 124 -0.02 16.24 -41.28
N MET A 125 0.42 16.12 -40.02
CA MET A 125 -0.41 15.81 -38.83
C MET A 125 -1.41 16.92 -38.45
N LEU A 126 -1.19 18.14 -38.93
CA LEU A 126 -2.06 19.30 -38.69
C LEU A 126 -3.12 19.50 -39.78
N SER A 127 -3.13 18.67 -40.82
CA SER A 127 -4.12 18.77 -41.91
C SER A 127 -5.54 18.34 -41.49
N PRO A 128 -6.61 18.89 -42.10
CA PRO A 128 -7.97 18.43 -41.88
C PRO A 128 -8.16 16.94 -42.19
N ALA A 129 -7.47 16.42 -43.22
CA ALA A 129 -7.51 15.00 -43.59
C ALA A 129 -6.89 14.11 -42.50
N ALA A 130 -5.79 14.53 -41.86
CA ALA A 130 -5.21 13.81 -40.72
C ALA A 130 -6.11 13.85 -39.48
N PHE A 131 -6.85 14.95 -39.26
CA PHE A 131 -7.85 15.03 -38.19
C PHE A 131 -9.04 14.09 -38.44
N ASP A 132 -9.58 14.06 -39.65
CA ASP A 132 -10.66 13.14 -40.02
C ASP A 132 -10.20 11.67 -39.90
N ALA A 133 -8.96 11.36 -40.29
CA ALA A 133 -8.36 10.04 -40.08
C ALA A 133 -8.17 9.69 -38.59
N GLU A 134 -7.85 10.65 -37.71
CA GLU A 134 -7.79 10.44 -36.25
C GLU A 134 -9.19 10.16 -35.67
N VAL A 135 -10.24 10.82 -36.18
CA VAL A 135 -11.65 10.54 -35.79
C VAL A 135 -12.06 9.12 -36.19
N GLU A 136 -11.84 8.72 -37.45
CA GLU A 136 -12.13 7.35 -37.91
C GLU A 136 -11.29 6.31 -37.15
N SER A 137 -10.05 6.65 -36.79
CA SER A 137 -9.16 5.80 -35.97
C SER A 137 -9.78 5.44 -34.63
N TYR A 138 -10.36 6.41 -33.91
CA TYR A 138 -11.03 6.13 -32.63
C TYR A 138 -12.42 5.50 -32.81
N ALA A 139 -13.16 5.84 -33.88
CA ALA A 139 -14.47 5.25 -34.15
C ALA A 139 -14.36 3.73 -34.35
N ALA A 140 -13.42 3.26 -35.19
CA ALA A 140 -13.16 1.83 -35.41
C ALA A 140 -12.68 1.06 -34.16
N LYS A 141 -12.19 1.77 -33.12
CA LYS A 141 -11.77 1.19 -31.84
C LYS A 141 -12.91 1.07 -30.84
N ILE A 142 -13.82 2.04 -30.81
CA ILE A 142 -14.81 2.21 -29.73
C ILE A 142 -16.24 1.96 -30.24
N ALA A 143 -16.71 2.73 -31.23
CA ALA A 143 -18.05 2.64 -31.81
C ALA A 143 -18.08 3.24 -33.23
N ASP A 144 -18.61 2.48 -34.18
CA ASP A 144 -18.72 2.84 -35.60
C ASP A 144 -20.12 3.38 -35.91
N SER A 145 -20.41 4.59 -35.43
CA SER A 145 -21.68 5.29 -35.68
C SER A 145 -21.46 6.79 -35.92
N ASP A 146 -22.42 7.45 -36.57
CA ASP A 146 -22.36 8.89 -36.83
C ASP A 146 -22.33 9.71 -35.53
N ALA A 147 -23.04 9.23 -34.50
CA ALA A 147 -23.04 9.83 -33.15
C ALA A 147 -21.67 9.67 -32.48
N ALA A 148 -21.06 8.49 -32.54
CA ALA A 148 -19.72 8.24 -32.01
C ALA A 148 -18.65 9.08 -32.74
N ARG A 149 -18.70 9.17 -34.07
CA ARG A 149 -17.83 10.04 -34.87
C ARG A 149 -17.95 11.52 -34.47
N ALA A 150 -19.18 12.01 -34.29
CA ALA A 150 -19.42 13.39 -33.85
C ALA A 150 -18.90 13.66 -32.43
N ALA A 151 -19.08 12.70 -31.51
CA ALA A 151 -18.55 12.75 -30.15
C ALA A 151 -17.01 12.76 -30.13
N ILE A 152 -16.37 11.83 -30.83
CA ILE A 152 -14.90 11.75 -30.96
C ILE A 152 -14.36 13.04 -31.57
N ARG A 153 -14.96 13.55 -32.65
CA ARG A 153 -14.58 14.83 -33.27
C ARG A 153 -14.63 15.99 -32.27
N THR A 154 -15.63 16.01 -31.39
CA THR A 154 -15.77 17.03 -30.33
C THR A 154 -14.65 16.92 -29.29
N ILE A 155 -14.31 15.70 -28.85
CA ILE A 155 -13.23 15.45 -27.89
C ILE A 155 -11.87 15.81 -28.49
N LEU A 156 -11.56 15.34 -29.71
CA LEU A 156 -10.28 15.59 -30.37
C LEU A 156 -10.11 17.08 -30.74
N ALA A 157 -11.17 17.78 -31.14
CA ALA A 157 -11.12 19.23 -31.36
C ALA A 157 -10.80 19.99 -30.07
N SER A 158 -11.43 19.60 -28.94
CA SER A 158 -11.13 20.20 -27.64
C SER A 158 -9.70 19.91 -27.15
N ALA A 159 -9.10 18.79 -27.57
CA ALA A 159 -7.71 18.44 -27.25
C ALA A 159 -6.66 19.09 -28.19
N ARG A 160 -7.11 19.79 -29.25
CA ARG A 160 -6.26 20.48 -30.24
C ARG A 160 -6.33 22.01 -30.19
N GLY A 161 -7.20 22.61 -29.38
CA GLY A 161 -7.38 24.06 -29.31
C GLY A 161 -6.48 24.75 -28.27
N ASP A 162 -5.98 25.95 -28.60
CA ASP A 162 -5.19 26.83 -27.72
C ASP A 162 -6.02 27.50 -26.60
N GLY A 163 -6.93 26.75 -25.98
CA GLY A 163 -7.75 27.22 -24.86
C GLY A 163 -6.96 27.18 -23.55
N ASP A 164 -7.09 28.23 -22.74
CA ASP A 164 -6.55 28.32 -21.39
C ASP A 164 -7.13 27.20 -20.52
N SER A 165 -6.33 26.15 -20.27
CA SER A 165 -6.81 24.80 -19.91
C SER A 165 -6.27 24.26 -18.59
N ASP A 166 -5.95 25.18 -17.67
CA ASP A 166 -5.83 24.91 -16.22
C ASP A 166 -7.20 24.65 -15.55
N ALA A 167 -8.29 24.63 -16.31
CA ALA A 167 -9.62 24.32 -15.81
C ALA A 167 -9.67 22.91 -15.17
N ALA A 168 -9.97 22.86 -13.87
CA ALA A 168 -10.03 21.61 -13.10
C ALA A 168 -11.09 20.60 -13.61
N THR A 169 -12.07 21.03 -14.43
CA THR A 169 -13.21 20.23 -14.90
C THR A 169 -13.33 20.18 -16.41
N LEU A 170 -13.98 19.14 -16.96
CA LEU A 170 -14.20 19.00 -18.40
C LEU A 170 -15.24 20.02 -18.92
N PRO A 171 -15.07 20.60 -20.12
CA PRO A 171 -16.12 21.42 -20.74
C PRO A 171 -17.42 20.61 -20.92
N PRO A 172 -18.62 21.19 -20.69
CA PRO A 172 -19.89 20.45 -20.77
C PRO A 172 -20.12 19.71 -22.11
N ALA A 173 -19.67 20.29 -23.22
CA ALA A 173 -19.72 19.64 -24.54
C ALA A 173 -18.85 18.37 -24.61
N VAL A 174 -17.68 18.38 -23.97
CA VAL A 174 -16.77 17.22 -23.90
C VAL A 174 -17.32 16.15 -22.95
N LYS A 175 -17.92 16.54 -21.82
CA LYS A 175 -18.65 15.60 -20.94
C LYS A 175 -19.80 14.90 -21.69
N SER A 176 -20.60 15.67 -22.43
CA SER A 176 -21.70 15.16 -23.25
C SER A 176 -21.20 14.21 -24.35
N ALA A 177 -20.11 14.57 -25.04
CA ALA A 177 -19.48 13.70 -26.04
C ALA A 177 -18.97 12.39 -25.42
N TYR A 178 -18.36 12.43 -24.23
CA TYR A 178 -17.95 11.24 -23.52
C TYR A 178 -19.12 10.32 -23.11
N ALA A 179 -20.23 10.88 -22.66
CA ALA A 179 -21.44 10.12 -22.37
C ALA A 179 -21.99 9.44 -23.64
N THR A 180 -22.19 10.19 -24.72
CA THR A 180 -22.64 9.65 -26.02
C THR A 180 -21.71 8.54 -26.51
N LEU A 181 -20.40 8.71 -26.42
CA LEU A 181 -19.45 7.70 -26.87
C LEU A 181 -19.47 6.42 -26.01
N PHE A 182 -19.73 6.54 -24.71
CA PHE A 182 -19.90 5.39 -23.82
C PHE A 182 -21.19 4.63 -24.12
N ASP A 183 -22.31 5.35 -24.32
CA ASP A 183 -23.59 4.75 -24.72
C ASP A 183 -23.46 3.98 -26.05
N GLU A 184 -22.89 4.63 -27.09
CA GLU A 184 -22.66 4.05 -28.41
C GLU A 184 -21.66 2.87 -28.40
N SER A 185 -20.76 2.79 -27.41
CA SER A 185 -19.82 1.67 -27.26
C SER A 185 -20.49 0.36 -26.81
N GLY A 186 -21.71 0.43 -26.26
CA GLY A 186 -22.43 -0.72 -25.72
C GLY A 186 -21.81 -1.32 -24.45
N LEU A 187 -21.03 -0.53 -23.71
CA LEU A 187 -20.34 -0.95 -22.49
C LEU A 187 -21.11 -0.62 -21.19
N ASP A 188 -22.15 0.23 -21.23
CA ASP A 188 -23.04 0.49 -20.07
C ASP A 188 -24.03 -0.67 -19.85
N THR A 189 -23.51 -1.85 -19.47
CA THR A 189 -24.33 -3.05 -19.22
C THR A 189 -24.55 -3.34 -17.74
N ASN A 190 -23.96 -2.54 -16.85
CA ASN A 190 -24.07 -2.62 -15.38
C ASN A 190 -23.97 -4.07 -14.84
N ASP A 191 -22.98 -4.82 -15.34
CA ASP A 191 -22.89 -6.28 -15.24
C ASP A 191 -21.77 -6.72 -14.26
N PRO A 192 -22.09 -7.04 -12.98
CA PRO A 192 -21.09 -7.37 -11.98
C PRO A 192 -20.45 -8.77 -12.14
N SER A 193 -20.85 -9.56 -13.15
CA SER A 193 -20.39 -10.95 -13.36
C SER A 193 -18.90 -11.11 -13.72
N GLY A 194 -18.14 -10.01 -13.85
CA GLY A 194 -16.81 -10.07 -14.43
C GLY A 194 -16.86 -10.40 -15.93
N ARG A 195 -17.86 -9.86 -16.65
CA ARG A 195 -18.00 -9.92 -18.11
C ARG A 195 -16.88 -9.10 -18.77
N PRO A 196 -16.03 -9.71 -19.63
CA PRO A 196 -14.96 -8.97 -20.30
C PRO A 196 -15.44 -7.70 -21.02
N GLY A 197 -14.91 -6.56 -20.59
CA GLY A 197 -15.23 -5.23 -21.10
C GLY A 197 -16.32 -4.47 -20.34
N ALA A 198 -17.01 -5.11 -19.39
CA ALA A 198 -18.06 -4.50 -18.56
C ALA A 198 -17.84 -4.75 -17.04
N GLU A 199 -16.60 -5.07 -16.66
CA GLU A 199 -16.22 -5.48 -15.30
C GLU A 199 -16.04 -4.29 -14.34
N GLN A 200 -15.90 -3.09 -14.89
CA GLN A 200 -15.49 -1.84 -14.23
C GLN A 200 -16.65 -1.07 -13.55
N PRO A 201 -16.36 -0.04 -12.72
CA PRO A 201 -17.34 0.99 -12.35
C PRO A 201 -17.93 1.74 -13.57
N ARG A 202 -19.04 2.47 -13.36
CA ARG A 202 -19.64 3.34 -14.40
C ARG A 202 -18.60 4.33 -14.92
N PHE A 203 -18.55 4.54 -16.24
CA PHE A 203 -17.58 5.42 -16.88
C PHE A 203 -17.70 6.87 -16.38
N ASP A 204 -16.66 7.35 -15.71
CA ASP A 204 -16.52 8.74 -15.27
C ASP A 204 -15.27 9.36 -15.94
N PRO A 205 -15.44 10.18 -16.99
CA PRO A 205 -14.32 10.78 -17.69
C PRO A 205 -13.62 11.89 -16.89
N GLU A 206 -14.24 12.44 -15.82
CA GLU A 206 -13.61 13.43 -14.95
C GLU A 206 -12.74 12.76 -13.89
N ALA A 207 -13.19 11.64 -13.32
CA ALA A 207 -12.36 10.82 -12.44
C ALA A 207 -11.10 10.32 -13.17
N ILE A 208 -11.27 9.76 -14.38
CA ILE A 208 -10.14 9.29 -15.21
C ILE A 208 -9.18 10.44 -15.56
N LEU A 209 -9.69 11.65 -15.80
CA LEU A 209 -8.86 12.85 -16.06
C LEU A 209 -8.10 13.30 -14.80
N ALA A 210 -8.72 13.24 -13.62
CA ALA A 210 -8.09 13.57 -12.35
C ALA A 210 -6.97 12.57 -12.00
N GLU A 211 -7.22 11.28 -12.18
CA GLU A 211 -6.21 10.22 -12.03
C GLU A 211 -5.04 10.40 -13.01
N ALA A 212 -5.34 10.69 -14.29
CA ALA A 212 -4.30 10.95 -15.29
C ALA A 212 -3.47 12.21 -14.97
N ARG A 213 -4.08 13.25 -14.39
CA ARG A 213 -3.39 14.45 -13.90
C ARG A 213 -2.44 14.14 -12.76
N ALA A 214 -2.93 13.47 -11.71
CA ALA A 214 -2.12 13.07 -10.56
C ALA A 214 -0.88 12.28 -11.00
N ALA A 215 -1.08 11.28 -11.87
CA ALA A 215 -0.02 10.42 -12.38
C ALA A 215 0.81 11.02 -13.54
N SER A 216 0.63 12.31 -13.88
CA SER A 216 1.46 13.04 -14.86
C SER A 216 2.53 13.95 -14.22
N ASN A 217 2.49 14.09 -12.89
CA ASN A 217 3.43 14.89 -12.09
C ASN A 217 4.49 14.04 -11.36
N ASP A 218 4.53 12.72 -11.61
CA ASP A 218 5.56 11.79 -11.15
C ASP A 218 6.26 11.13 -12.36
N ASP A 219 7.39 10.45 -12.11
CA ASP A 219 8.17 9.79 -13.16
C ASP A 219 7.31 8.80 -13.96
N ALA A 220 7.45 8.87 -15.29
CA ALA A 220 6.38 8.58 -16.26
C ALA A 220 6.07 7.09 -16.53
N MET A 221 5.93 6.27 -15.49
CA MET A 221 5.62 4.83 -15.59
C MET A 221 4.40 4.37 -14.77
N ALA A 222 3.77 5.23 -13.99
CA ALA A 222 2.69 4.85 -13.06
C ALA A 222 1.25 5.02 -13.62
N SER A 223 1.04 5.89 -14.62
CA SER A 223 -0.30 6.19 -15.15
C SER A 223 -0.79 5.13 -16.15
N GLY A 224 -1.94 4.50 -15.87
CA GLY A 224 -2.65 3.66 -16.86
C GLY A 224 -2.93 4.39 -18.17
N ALA A 225 -3.22 5.70 -18.10
CA ALA A 225 -3.44 6.60 -19.23
C ALA A 225 -2.26 6.69 -20.23
N MET A 226 -1.03 6.45 -19.78
CA MET A 226 0.17 6.50 -20.63
C MET A 226 0.44 5.14 -21.28
N VAL A 227 0.24 4.04 -20.55
CA VAL A 227 0.44 2.66 -21.03
C VAL A 227 -0.55 2.26 -22.13
N LEU A 228 -1.76 2.81 -22.10
CA LEU A 228 -2.82 2.56 -23.09
C LEU A 228 -2.56 3.21 -24.47
N GLY A 229 -1.44 3.90 -24.69
CA GLY A 229 -1.01 4.31 -26.04
C GLY A 229 -0.15 5.58 -26.15
N GLY A 230 0.42 6.11 -25.07
CA GLY A 230 1.22 7.33 -25.05
C GLY A 230 2.72 7.06 -24.86
N ALA A 231 3.41 6.65 -25.93
CA ALA A 231 4.86 6.52 -25.94
C ALA A 231 5.45 7.02 -27.28
N GLY A 232 5.45 8.34 -27.47
CA GLY A 232 6.08 8.99 -28.62
C GLY A 232 5.39 10.30 -29.04
N GLY A 233 6.17 11.37 -29.12
CA GLY A 233 5.75 12.67 -29.66
C GLY A 233 5.83 13.83 -28.65
N PHE A 234 6.39 14.96 -29.09
CA PHE A 234 6.43 16.23 -28.33
C PHE A 234 5.03 16.91 -28.35
N GLY A 235 4.02 16.25 -27.77
CA GLY A 235 2.67 16.79 -27.61
C GLY A 235 2.50 17.64 -26.35
N SER A 236 1.52 18.55 -26.34
CA SER A 236 1.18 19.31 -25.14
C SER A 236 0.56 18.40 -24.06
N ARG A 237 0.94 18.58 -22.79
CA ARG A 237 0.45 17.78 -21.65
C ARG A 237 -1.09 17.72 -21.59
N VAL A 238 -1.75 18.82 -21.98
CA VAL A 238 -3.21 18.94 -22.06
C VAL A 238 -3.83 17.91 -23.02
N ARG A 239 -3.20 17.67 -24.18
CA ARG A 239 -3.70 16.69 -25.16
C ARG A 239 -3.67 15.27 -24.58
N ASP A 240 -2.56 14.85 -23.96
CA ASP A 240 -2.44 13.51 -23.39
C ASP A 240 -3.44 13.26 -22.24
N LEU A 241 -3.68 14.28 -21.41
CA LEU A 241 -4.67 14.22 -20.34
C LEU A 241 -6.10 14.08 -20.89
N LEU A 242 -6.49 14.94 -21.84
CA LEU A 242 -7.83 14.89 -22.45
C LEU A 242 -8.11 13.62 -23.26
N LEU A 243 -7.07 12.91 -23.72
CA LEU A 243 -7.19 11.62 -24.41
C LEU A 243 -7.24 10.40 -23.46
N SER A 244 -7.01 10.59 -22.15
CA SER A 244 -6.99 9.46 -21.20
C SER A 244 -8.30 8.67 -21.11
N PRO A 245 -9.51 9.27 -21.08
CA PRO A 245 -10.75 8.50 -21.04
C PRO A 245 -11.05 7.81 -22.38
N LEU A 246 -10.65 8.38 -23.53
CA LEU A 246 -10.71 7.70 -24.83
C LEU A 246 -9.84 6.44 -24.88
N ARG A 247 -8.62 6.51 -24.34
CA ARG A 247 -7.72 5.35 -24.23
C ARG A 247 -8.33 4.27 -23.33
N GLN A 248 -8.94 4.66 -22.21
CA GLN A 248 -9.62 3.78 -21.27
C GLN A 248 -10.83 3.05 -21.89
N LEU A 249 -11.69 3.76 -22.63
CA LEU A 249 -12.79 3.15 -23.39
C LEU A 249 -12.30 2.15 -24.44
N SER A 250 -11.22 2.49 -25.16
CA SER A 250 -10.63 1.59 -26.16
C SER A 250 -10.10 0.29 -25.55
N PHE A 251 -9.62 0.30 -24.30
CA PHE A 251 -9.17 -0.90 -23.59
C PHE A 251 -10.35 -1.81 -23.22
N TRP A 252 -11.41 -1.25 -22.62
CA TRP A 252 -12.62 -2.00 -22.29
C TRP A 252 -13.29 -2.59 -23.53
N LYS A 253 -13.36 -1.83 -24.63
CA LYS A 253 -13.94 -2.34 -25.88
C LYS A 253 -13.12 -3.47 -26.50
N MET A 254 -11.80 -3.50 -26.29
CA MET A 254 -10.95 -4.61 -26.74
C MET A 254 -11.22 -5.91 -25.95
N LYS A 255 -11.48 -5.83 -24.63
CA LYS A 255 -11.91 -7.00 -23.83
C LYS A 255 -13.27 -7.53 -24.30
N ASP A 256 -14.22 -6.65 -24.59
CA ASP A 256 -15.54 -7.03 -25.16
C ASP A 256 -15.41 -7.63 -26.58
N ARG A 257 -14.48 -7.13 -27.40
CA ARG A 257 -14.16 -7.70 -28.72
C ARG A 257 -13.59 -9.12 -28.63
N ALA A 258 -12.64 -9.37 -27.71
CA ALA A 258 -12.08 -10.70 -27.47
C ALA A 258 -13.17 -11.72 -27.07
N ARG A 259 -14.09 -11.30 -26.18
CA ARG A 259 -15.28 -12.06 -25.77
C ARG A 259 -16.20 -12.34 -26.96
N LEU A 260 -16.60 -11.31 -27.71
CA LEU A 260 -17.50 -11.43 -28.85
C LEU A 260 -16.94 -12.34 -29.94
N PHE A 261 -15.64 -12.22 -30.25
CA PHE A 261 -14.97 -13.09 -31.23
C PHE A 261 -15.01 -14.56 -30.80
N GLY A 262 -14.66 -14.86 -29.54
CA GLY A 262 -14.72 -16.22 -29.03
C GLY A 262 -16.14 -16.79 -29.01
N GLU A 263 -17.13 -16.01 -28.56
CA GLU A 263 -18.54 -16.43 -28.52
C GLU A 263 -19.15 -16.68 -29.92
N THR A 264 -18.57 -16.11 -30.97
CA THR A 264 -19.05 -16.18 -32.35
C THR A 264 -18.15 -17.03 -33.24
N GLY A 265 -17.15 -16.43 -33.89
CA GLY A 265 -16.26 -17.08 -34.86
C GLY A 265 -15.47 -18.24 -34.26
N GLY A 266 -14.89 -18.05 -33.07
CA GLY A 266 -14.14 -19.07 -32.35
C GLY A 266 -15.01 -20.30 -32.01
N ASN A 267 -16.15 -20.07 -31.35
CA ASN A 267 -17.10 -21.13 -31.00
C ASN A 267 -17.65 -21.85 -32.25
N ALA A 268 -18.04 -21.11 -33.29
CA ALA A 268 -18.56 -21.70 -34.52
C ALA A 268 -17.52 -22.62 -35.20
N LEU A 269 -16.26 -22.20 -35.26
CA LEU A 269 -15.16 -23.00 -35.76
C LEU A 269 -14.93 -24.25 -34.89
N LEU A 270 -14.83 -24.10 -33.56
CA LEU A 270 -14.62 -25.22 -32.65
C LEU A 270 -15.73 -26.29 -32.81
N ARG A 271 -17.00 -25.88 -32.85
CA ARG A 271 -18.13 -26.80 -33.08
C ARG A 271 -18.04 -27.51 -34.43
N ARG A 272 -17.73 -26.77 -35.50
CA ARG A 272 -17.57 -27.32 -36.86
C ARG A 272 -16.48 -28.39 -36.91
N LEU A 273 -15.33 -28.13 -36.29
CA LEU A 273 -14.22 -29.10 -36.25
C LEU A 273 -14.53 -30.30 -35.35
N GLN A 274 -15.14 -30.09 -34.18
CA GLN A 274 -15.59 -31.17 -33.29
C GLN A 274 -16.63 -32.11 -33.92
N GLN A 275 -17.52 -31.57 -34.77
CA GLN A 275 -18.48 -32.36 -35.56
C GLN A 275 -17.81 -33.14 -36.69
N THR A 276 -16.72 -32.60 -37.26
CA THR A 276 -15.97 -33.23 -38.36
C THR A 276 -15.07 -34.35 -37.86
N ALA A 277 -14.42 -34.15 -36.71
CA ALA A 277 -13.55 -35.11 -36.05
C ALA A 277 -14.14 -35.46 -34.66
N PRO A 278 -15.21 -36.29 -34.59
CA PRO A 278 -15.86 -36.64 -33.33
C PRO A 278 -14.96 -37.43 -32.38
N GLN A 279 -13.94 -38.12 -32.89
CA GLN A 279 -12.98 -38.93 -32.13
C GLN A 279 -11.71 -38.17 -31.72
N ALA A 280 -11.42 -37.02 -32.33
CA ALA A 280 -10.22 -36.25 -31.99
C ALA A 280 -10.41 -35.51 -30.66
N ARG A 281 -9.34 -35.32 -29.89
CA ARG A 281 -9.34 -34.48 -28.69
C ARG A 281 -9.14 -33.01 -29.04
N PHE A 282 -9.66 -32.10 -28.22
CA PHE A 282 -9.58 -30.66 -28.47
C PHE A 282 -8.98 -29.94 -27.26
N HIS A 283 -7.81 -29.35 -27.43
CA HIS A 283 -7.06 -28.67 -26.36
C HIS A 283 -6.96 -27.18 -26.65
N LEU A 284 -7.27 -26.33 -25.69
CA LEU A 284 -7.24 -24.88 -25.87
C LEU A 284 -6.20 -24.22 -24.97
N MET A 285 -5.41 -23.32 -25.53
CA MET A 285 -4.56 -22.41 -24.76
C MET A 285 -4.68 -20.97 -25.27
N GLY A 286 -4.85 -20.04 -24.35
CA GLY A 286 -4.92 -18.60 -24.65
C GLY A 286 -4.01 -17.80 -23.73
N HIS A 287 -3.24 -16.89 -24.31
CA HIS A 287 -2.39 -15.93 -23.58
C HIS A 287 -3.11 -14.59 -23.40
N SER A 288 -3.03 -13.95 -22.23
CA SER A 288 -3.52 -12.57 -22.05
C SER A 288 -5.01 -12.42 -22.44
N PHE A 289 -5.38 -11.54 -23.37
CA PHE A 289 -6.74 -11.46 -23.94
C PHE A 289 -7.12 -12.70 -24.78
N GLY A 290 -6.16 -13.45 -25.31
CA GLY A 290 -6.38 -14.77 -25.88
C GLY A 290 -6.98 -15.74 -24.86
N SER A 291 -6.73 -15.57 -23.55
CA SER A 291 -7.44 -16.31 -22.50
C SER A 291 -8.94 -16.01 -22.50
N ILE A 292 -9.35 -14.76 -22.76
CA ILE A 292 -10.77 -14.41 -22.96
C ILE A 292 -11.32 -15.14 -24.19
N VAL A 293 -10.58 -15.11 -25.32
CA VAL A 293 -10.98 -15.73 -26.58
C VAL A 293 -11.24 -17.23 -26.40
N VAL A 294 -10.33 -17.97 -25.76
CA VAL A 294 -10.53 -19.42 -25.56
C VAL A 294 -11.63 -19.73 -24.54
N SER A 295 -11.76 -18.97 -23.45
CA SER A 295 -12.89 -19.10 -22.53
C SER A 295 -14.23 -18.87 -23.23
N ALA A 296 -14.34 -17.81 -24.01
CA ALA A 296 -15.53 -17.49 -24.81
C ALA A 296 -15.81 -18.52 -25.91
N THR A 297 -14.76 -19.07 -26.54
CA THR A 297 -14.86 -20.14 -27.54
C THR A 297 -15.46 -21.42 -26.95
N VAL A 298 -15.04 -21.81 -25.74
CA VAL A 298 -15.62 -22.96 -25.02
C VAL A 298 -17.04 -22.63 -24.51
N ALA A 299 -17.23 -21.46 -23.92
CA ALA A 299 -18.49 -21.09 -23.26
C ALA A 299 -19.64 -20.81 -24.24
N GLY A 300 -19.35 -20.37 -25.47
CA GLY A 300 -20.33 -19.91 -26.45
C GLY A 300 -21.14 -18.69 -25.98
N ALA A 301 -22.02 -18.16 -26.83
CA ALA A 301 -22.91 -17.06 -26.44
C ALA A 301 -23.86 -17.44 -25.28
N PRO A 302 -24.11 -16.56 -24.29
CA PRO A 302 -25.09 -16.80 -23.23
C PRO A 302 -26.49 -17.14 -23.79
N GLY A 303 -27.17 -18.11 -23.19
CA GLY A 303 -28.51 -18.53 -23.61
C GLY A 303 -28.58 -19.34 -24.92
N ALA A 304 -27.46 -19.71 -25.52
CA ALA A 304 -27.43 -20.53 -26.73
C ALA A 304 -28.14 -21.89 -26.51
N PRO A 305 -28.98 -22.35 -27.47
CA PRO A 305 -29.66 -23.65 -27.39
C PRO A 305 -28.70 -24.83 -27.12
N ILE A 306 -29.20 -25.86 -26.42
CA ILE A 306 -28.39 -27.04 -26.04
C ILE A 306 -27.73 -27.69 -27.27
N GLY A 307 -28.46 -27.82 -28.39
CA GLY A 307 -27.93 -28.36 -29.66
C GLY A 307 -26.90 -27.48 -30.38
N THR A 308 -26.64 -26.27 -29.89
CA THR A 308 -25.59 -25.35 -30.40
C THR A 308 -24.40 -25.22 -29.46
N ARG A 309 -24.30 -26.04 -28.41
CA ARG A 309 -23.14 -26.09 -27.52
C ARG A 309 -21.98 -26.85 -28.17
N VAL A 310 -20.75 -26.55 -27.74
CA VAL A 310 -19.58 -27.41 -27.99
C VAL A 310 -19.73 -28.71 -27.18
N ARG A 311 -19.12 -29.80 -27.67
CA ARG A 311 -18.87 -30.93 -26.76
C ARG A 311 -17.72 -30.57 -25.82
N PRO A 312 -17.63 -31.18 -24.63
CA PRO A 312 -16.53 -30.91 -23.70
C PRO A 312 -15.16 -31.03 -24.38
N VAL A 313 -14.32 -30.03 -24.13
CA VAL A 313 -12.94 -29.97 -24.62
C VAL A 313 -12.01 -30.70 -23.65
N ASP A 314 -10.84 -31.12 -24.10
CA ASP A 314 -9.96 -32.03 -23.37
C ASP A 314 -9.00 -31.33 -22.42
N SER A 315 -8.62 -30.08 -22.66
CA SER A 315 -7.99 -29.22 -21.66
C SER A 315 -8.16 -27.74 -21.99
N LEU A 316 -8.04 -26.87 -20.99
CA LEU A 316 -8.10 -25.41 -21.13
C LEU A 316 -6.98 -24.77 -20.32
N TYR A 317 -6.05 -24.07 -20.98
CA TYR A 317 -4.87 -23.45 -20.35
C TYR A 317 -4.85 -21.93 -20.54
N LEU A 318 -4.91 -21.19 -19.44
CA LEU A 318 -5.00 -19.72 -19.40
C LEU A 318 -3.68 -19.13 -18.92
N VAL A 319 -2.79 -18.76 -19.85
CA VAL A 319 -1.43 -18.31 -19.54
C VAL A 319 -1.40 -16.80 -19.39
N GLN A 320 -1.01 -16.31 -18.21
CA GLN A 320 -1.04 -14.89 -17.83
C GLN A 320 -2.38 -14.22 -18.20
N GLY A 321 -3.49 -14.85 -17.78
CA GLY A 321 -4.83 -14.50 -18.25
C GLY A 321 -5.28 -13.10 -17.84
N ALA A 322 -5.55 -12.25 -18.84
CA ALA A 322 -5.99 -10.87 -18.66
C ALA A 322 -7.54 -10.77 -18.68
N LEU A 323 -8.17 -11.56 -17.81
CA LEU A 323 -9.60 -11.61 -17.50
C LEU A 323 -9.80 -11.69 -15.98
N SER A 324 -11.01 -11.37 -15.50
CA SER A 324 -11.26 -11.30 -14.05
C SER A 324 -11.02 -12.65 -13.37
N LEU A 325 -10.34 -12.63 -12.21
CA LEU A 325 -10.21 -13.80 -11.32
C LEU A 325 -11.58 -14.41 -10.95
N TRP A 326 -12.64 -13.60 -10.98
CA TRP A 326 -14.02 -13.97 -10.65
C TRP A 326 -14.81 -14.49 -11.85
N SER A 327 -14.27 -14.46 -13.08
CA SER A 327 -15.03 -14.83 -14.28
C SER A 327 -15.55 -16.27 -14.27
N TYR A 328 -15.04 -17.16 -13.42
CA TYR A 328 -15.52 -18.55 -13.30
C TYR A 328 -16.28 -18.84 -12.00
N ALA A 329 -16.42 -17.86 -11.09
CA ALA A 329 -16.98 -18.06 -9.75
C ALA A 329 -18.44 -18.54 -9.75
N ASP A 330 -18.82 -19.42 -8.82
CA ASP A 330 -20.24 -19.78 -8.60
C ASP A 330 -20.99 -18.66 -7.86
N ASP A 331 -20.31 -17.97 -6.94
CA ASP A 331 -20.78 -16.73 -6.34
C ASP A 331 -19.64 -15.72 -6.23
N ILE A 332 -19.91 -14.47 -6.58
CA ILE A 332 -18.95 -13.37 -6.54
C ILE A 332 -19.07 -12.66 -5.18
N PRO A 333 -18.01 -12.62 -4.33
CA PRO A 333 -18.14 -12.16 -2.94
C PRO A 333 -18.69 -10.74 -2.76
N TYR A 334 -18.35 -9.81 -3.67
CA TYR A 334 -18.82 -8.43 -3.66
C TYR A 334 -20.16 -8.22 -4.39
N ALA A 335 -20.74 -9.26 -5.00
CA ALA A 335 -21.96 -9.22 -5.79
C ALA A 335 -22.80 -10.50 -5.58
N ARG A 336 -23.01 -10.89 -4.32
CA ARG A 336 -23.66 -12.16 -3.93
C ARG A 336 -24.95 -12.45 -4.70
N GLY A 337 -25.08 -13.69 -5.17
CA GLY A 337 -26.11 -14.14 -6.11
C GLY A 337 -25.71 -13.96 -7.58
N THR A 338 -24.53 -13.40 -7.87
CA THR A 338 -24.02 -13.23 -9.24
C THR A 338 -22.95 -14.28 -9.52
N ARG A 339 -23.16 -15.06 -10.59
CA ARG A 339 -22.16 -15.98 -11.15
C ARG A 339 -21.13 -15.26 -12.01
N GLY A 340 -19.91 -15.78 -12.01
CA GLY A 340 -18.86 -15.41 -12.96
C GLY A 340 -19.32 -15.58 -14.40
N TYR A 341 -18.95 -14.66 -15.29
CA TYR A 341 -19.43 -14.62 -16.67
C TYR A 341 -19.19 -15.92 -17.46
N PHE A 342 -18.08 -16.61 -17.21
CA PHE A 342 -17.71 -17.91 -17.78
C PHE A 342 -17.98 -19.10 -16.86
N HIS A 343 -18.65 -18.93 -15.71
CA HIS A 343 -18.97 -20.01 -14.78
C HIS A 343 -19.69 -21.20 -15.45
N ARG A 344 -20.47 -20.95 -16.52
CA ARG A 344 -21.10 -21.99 -17.35
C ARG A 344 -20.13 -23.05 -17.88
N ILE A 345 -18.84 -22.74 -18.04
CA ILE A 345 -17.80 -23.72 -18.43
C ILE A 345 -17.67 -24.82 -17.36
N VAL A 346 -17.67 -24.44 -16.09
CA VAL A 346 -17.59 -25.37 -14.95
C VAL A 346 -18.95 -26.02 -14.70
N GLN A 347 -20.02 -25.21 -14.66
CA GLN A 347 -21.38 -25.68 -14.39
C GLN A 347 -21.87 -26.74 -15.39
N ASP A 348 -21.64 -26.52 -16.69
CA ASP A 348 -22.11 -27.42 -17.75
C ASP A 348 -21.04 -28.45 -18.17
N GLY A 349 -19.92 -28.55 -17.43
CA GLY A 349 -18.85 -29.53 -17.67
C GLY A 349 -18.19 -29.40 -19.05
N LEU A 350 -18.01 -28.17 -19.56
CA LEU A 350 -17.54 -27.92 -20.93
C LEU A 350 -16.03 -28.18 -21.12
N VAL A 351 -15.30 -28.50 -20.04
CA VAL A 351 -13.93 -29.02 -20.07
C VAL A 351 -13.91 -30.37 -19.36
N ARG A 352 -13.49 -31.43 -20.05
CA ARG A 352 -13.38 -32.81 -19.57
C ARG A 352 -12.10 -33.04 -18.75
N GLY A 353 -10.96 -32.56 -19.25
CA GLY A 353 -9.69 -32.62 -18.53
C GLY A 353 -9.49 -31.40 -17.63
N PRO A 354 -8.24 -31.02 -17.33
CA PRO A 354 -7.98 -29.93 -16.39
C PRO A 354 -8.17 -28.54 -17.02
N ILE A 355 -8.58 -27.60 -16.17
CA ILE A 355 -8.47 -26.16 -16.40
C ILE A 355 -7.22 -25.69 -15.64
N VAL A 356 -6.21 -25.23 -16.36
CA VAL A 356 -4.94 -24.77 -15.76
C VAL A 356 -4.78 -23.27 -16.03
N THR A 357 -4.19 -22.52 -15.09
CA THR A 357 -3.79 -21.12 -15.28
C THR A 357 -2.35 -20.91 -14.82
N THR A 358 -1.72 -19.82 -15.27
CA THR A 358 -0.43 -19.39 -14.72
C THR A 358 -0.53 -18.01 -14.08
N ARG A 359 0.32 -17.78 -13.07
CA ARG A 359 0.49 -16.51 -12.36
C ARG A 359 1.94 -16.08 -12.37
N SER A 360 2.22 -14.78 -12.43
CA SER A 360 3.57 -14.26 -12.19
C SER A 360 3.54 -12.89 -11.53
N THR A 361 4.30 -12.75 -10.44
CA THR A 361 4.62 -11.46 -9.79
C THR A 361 5.49 -10.55 -10.67
N ARG A 362 6.08 -11.09 -11.74
CA ARG A 362 6.89 -10.36 -12.72
C ARG A 362 6.09 -9.87 -13.93
N ASP A 363 4.85 -10.34 -14.09
CA ASP A 363 3.89 -9.78 -15.05
C ASP A 363 3.28 -8.49 -14.50
N THR A 364 3.82 -7.34 -14.91
CA THR A 364 3.26 -6.03 -14.52
C THR A 364 2.08 -5.61 -15.39
N ALA A 365 1.85 -6.24 -16.55
CA ALA A 365 0.67 -5.98 -17.37
C ALA A 365 -0.60 -6.48 -16.68
N VAL A 366 -0.61 -7.71 -16.16
CA VAL A 366 -1.75 -8.25 -15.41
C VAL A 366 -1.67 -7.86 -13.93
N GLY A 367 -0.47 -7.75 -13.35
CA GLY A 367 -0.28 -7.42 -11.93
C GLY A 367 -0.47 -5.94 -11.56
N ARG A 368 -0.31 -5.01 -12.50
CA ARG A 368 -0.42 -3.55 -12.23
C ARG A 368 -1.32 -2.82 -13.21
N ILE A 369 -1.14 -3.04 -14.51
CA ILE A 369 -1.88 -2.31 -15.55
C ILE A 369 -3.33 -2.78 -15.65
N TYR A 370 -3.62 -4.07 -15.46
CA TYR A 370 -4.98 -4.61 -15.54
C TYR A 370 -5.91 -4.10 -14.43
N PRO A 371 -5.53 -4.05 -13.13
CA PRO A 371 -6.36 -3.41 -12.09
C PRO A 371 -6.64 -1.92 -12.38
N LEU A 372 -5.61 -1.15 -12.75
CA LEU A 372 -5.76 0.25 -13.15
C LEU A 372 -6.72 0.39 -14.35
N GLY A 373 -6.51 -0.44 -15.38
CA GLY A 373 -7.37 -0.54 -16.55
C GLY A 373 -8.77 -1.12 -16.29
N ALA A 374 -9.05 -1.65 -15.10
CA ALA A 374 -10.39 -2.01 -14.64
C ALA A 374 -11.08 -0.88 -13.86
N GLY A 375 -10.44 0.30 -13.74
CA GLY A 375 -10.98 1.49 -13.10
C GLY A 375 -10.68 1.59 -11.61
N VAL A 376 -9.56 1.02 -11.14
CA VAL A 376 -9.14 1.11 -9.73
C VAL A 376 -7.61 1.21 -9.58
N ALA A 377 -7.17 2.32 -8.98
CA ALA A 377 -5.95 2.35 -8.17
C ALA A 377 -6.26 1.86 -6.74
N ASN A 378 -5.32 1.14 -6.12
CA ASN A 378 -5.31 0.80 -4.69
C ASN A 378 -6.50 -0.02 -4.12
N GLN A 379 -6.83 -1.17 -4.73
CA GLN A 379 -7.53 -2.26 -4.01
C GLN A 379 -6.57 -3.38 -3.61
N LEU A 380 -5.99 -3.24 -2.43
CA LEU A 380 -5.47 -4.37 -1.63
C LEU A 380 -6.58 -4.77 -0.66
N THR A 381 -7.21 -5.93 -0.86
CA THR A 381 -8.21 -6.47 0.08
C THR A 381 -7.53 -7.10 1.29
N LEU A 382 -7.94 -6.67 2.48
CA LEU A 382 -7.41 -7.13 3.78
C LEU A 382 -8.28 -8.24 4.37
N ALA A 383 -8.25 -9.43 3.75
CA ALA A 383 -8.79 -10.69 4.27
C ALA A 383 -8.25 -11.86 3.41
N GLU A 384 -8.72 -13.09 3.65
CA GLU A 384 -8.56 -14.20 2.69
C GLU A 384 -9.34 -13.99 1.37
N ASP A 385 -10.05 -12.87 1.24
CA ASP A 385 -10.76 -12.43 0.04
C ASP A 385 -9.84 -11.69 -0.94
N TYR A 386 -9.82 -12.18 -2.17
CA TYR A 386 -9.11 -11.59 -3.30
C TYR A 386 -9.70 -10.23 -3.72
N PRO A 387 -8.97 -9.35 -4.45
CA PRO A 387 -9.49 -8.04 -4.81
C PRO A 387 -10.71 -8.13 -5.72
N ARG A 388 -11.63 -7.15 -5.61
CA ARG A 388 -12.80 -7.06 -6.49
C ARG A 388 -12.40 -6.97 -7.97
N PHE A 389 -11.30 -6.29 -8.28
CA PHE A 389 -10.73 -6.22 -9.62
C PHE A 389 -9.29 -6.76 -9.63
N GLY A 390 -9.05 -7.82 -10.41
CA GLY A 390 -7.74 -8.43 -10.57
C GLY A 390 -7.73 -9.46 -11.69
N GLY A 391 -6.56 -9.74 -12.26
CA GLY A 391 -6.44 -10.68 -13.37
C GLY A 391 -6.12 -12.11 -12.92
N VAL A 392 -6.57 -13.09 -13.70
CA VAL A 392 -6.18 -14.51 -13.54
C VAL A 392 -4.65 -14.68 -13.58
N GLY A 393 -3.94 -13.90 -14.41
CA GLY A 393 -2.47 -13.87 -14.47
C GLY A 393 -1.77 -13.39 -13.18
N SER A 394 -2.50 -12.90 -12.19
CA SER A 394 -1.95 -12.50 -10.89
C SER A 394 -2.52 -13.30 -9.72
N PHE A 395 -3.81 -13.64 -9.76
CA PHE A 395 -4.50 -14.28 -8.64
C PHE A 395 -4.96 -15.72 -8.91
N GLY A 396 -5.01 -16.13 -10.18
CA GLY A 396 -5.62 -17.39 -10.62
C GLY A 396 -7.15 -17.30 -10.70
N LEU A 397 -7.82 -18.42 -10.93
CA LEU A 397 -9.29 -18.50 -10.83
C LEU A 397 -9.72 -18.65 -9.37
N ARG A 398 -10.74 -17.88 -8.96
CA ARG A 398 -11.26 -17.79 -7.58
C ARG A 398 -12.79 -17.83 -7.54
N GLY A 399 -13.37 -18.00 -6.34
CA GLY A 399 -14.82 -18.14 -6.13
C GLY A 399 -15.39 -19.52 -6.55
N LEU A 400 -14.56 -20.56 -6.48
CA LEU A 400 -14.87 -21.94 -6.91
C LEU A 400 -14.58 -22.94 -5.78
N GLY A 401 -15.37 -24.00 -5.67
CA GLY A 401 -15.36 -24.92 -4.52
C GLY A 401 -14.08 -25.77 -4.36
N LYS A 402 -13.42 -26.19 -5.45
CA LYS A 402 -12.14 -26.92 -5.43
C LYS A 402 -11.21 -26.29 -6.47
N VAL A 403 -10.17 -25.61 -6.02
CA VAL A 403 -9.10 -25.06 -6.86
C VAL A 403 -7.76 -25.38 -6.22
N HIS A 404 -6.81 -25.86 -7.01
CA HIS A 404 -5.49 -26.28 -6.56
C HIS A 404 -4.45 -25.22 -6.90
N ASP A 405 -3.88 -24.57 -5.89
CA ASP A 405 -2.70 -23.72 -6.04
C ASP A 405 -1.43 -24.58 -5.98
N LEU A 406 -0.58 -24.52 -7.02
CA LEU A 406 0.67 -25.29 -7.15
C LEU A 406 1.79 -24.39 -7.66
N ASP A 407 3.05 -24.79 -7.47
CA ASP A 407 4.20 -24.13 -8.13
C ASP A 407 4.44 -24.71 -9.53
N MET A 408 4.88 -23.87 -10.47
CA MET A 408 5.46 -24.34 -11.72
C MET A 408 6.87 -24.90 -11.47
N ARG A 409 7.04 -26.18 -11.78
CA ARG A 409 8.28 -26.97 -11.69
C ARG A 409 8.95 -27.13 -13.08
N SER A 410 10.13 -27.76 -13.11
CA SER A 410 10.91 -27.99 -14.33
C SER A 410 10.15 -28.81 -15.37
N SER A 411 10.63 -28.81 -16.62
CA SER A 411 10.05 -29.56 -17.76
C SER A 411 10.28 -31.09 -17.68
N THR A 412 10.35 -31.63 -16.46
CA THR A 412 10.66 -33.03 -16.13
C THR A 412 9.89 -33.47 -14.88
N TYR A 413 8.82 -32.76 -14.51
CA TYR A 413 8.07 -32.94 -13.27
C TYR A 413 6.67 -33.44 -13.60
N ASP A 414 6.36 -34.67 -13.24
CA ASP A 414 5.07 -35.27 -13.57
C ASP A 414 3.92 -34.60 -12.78
N TYR A 415 3.07 -33.83 -13.45
CA TYR A 415 1.88 -33.22 -12.86
C TYR A 415 0.70 -34.19 -12.91
N ILE A 416 0.20 -34.58 -11.74
CA ILE A 416 -1.01 -35.42 -11.63
C ILE A 416 -2.25 -34.52 -11.66
N PHE A 417 -2.67 -34.12 -12.86
CA PHE A 417 -3.91 -33.38 -13.07
C PHE A 417 -5.13 -34.31 -13.13
N GLU A 418 -6.16 -33.99 -12.36
CA GLU A 418 -7.44 -34.70 -12.33
C GLU A 418 -8.37 -34.23 -13.48
N PRO A 419 -9.19 -35.12 -14.09
CA PRO A 419 -10.28 -34.72 -14.98
C PRO A 419 -11.24 -33.73 -14.30
N GLY A 420 -11.56 -32.62 -14.97
CA GLY A 420 -12.36 -31.53 -14.42
C GLY A 420 -11.67 -30.69 -13.32
N GLY A 421 -10.43 -31.01 -12.95
CA GLY A 421 -9.69 -30.29 -11.92
C GLY A 421 -9.27 -28.87 -12.36
N ILE A 422 -9.24 -27.94 -11.41
CA ILE A 422 -8.89 -26.53 -11.66
C ILE A 422 -7.59 -26.20 -10.91
N TYR A 423 -6.58 -25.72 -11.65
CA TYR A 423 -5.21 -25.55 -11.17
C TYR A 423 -4.67 -24.15 -11.47
N ASN A 424 -4.13 -23.47 -10.47
CA ASN A 424 -3.44 -22.19 -10.63
C ASN A 424 -1.94 -22.37 -10.35
N LEU A 425 -1.10 -22.30 -11.39
CA LEU A 425 0.35 -22.47 -11.24
C LEU A 425 1.05 -21.13 -10.96
N GLU A 426 1.84 -21.08 -9.90
CA GLU A 426 2.75 -19.97 -9.63
C GLU A 426 4.04 -20.11 -10.46
N ALA A 427 4.26 -19.17 -11.38
CA ALA A 427 5.29 -19.24 -12.41
C ALA A 427 6.33 -18.10 -12.36
N SER A 428 6.37 -17.29 -11.28
CA SER A 428 7.30 -16.15 -11.12
C SER A 428 8.79 -16.47 -11.28
N GLN A 429 9.19 -17.74 -11.16
CA GLN A 429 10.59 -18.17 -11.37
C GLN A 429 10.92 -18.49 -12.83
N ILE A 430 9.90 -18.69 -13.67
CA ILE A 430 10.00 -19.05 -15.09
C ILE A 430 9.61 -17.85 -15.95
N ILE A 431 8.38 -17.37 -15.81
CA ILE A 431 7.82 -16.19 -16.49
C ILE A 431 8.33 -14.96 -15.74
N ARG A 432 9.53 -14.49 -16.11
CA ARG A 432 10.28 -13.46 -15.36
C ARG A 432 11.08 -12.48 -16.19
N ASN A 433 11.34 -12.79 -17.46
CA ASN A 433 12.20 -12.01 -18.34
C ASN A 433 11.35 -11.01 -19.13
N GLY A 434 11.84 -9.80 -19.35
CA GLY A 434 11.06 -8.76 -20.05
C GLY A 434 11.44 -7.37 -19.59
N GLY A 435 10.82 -6.36 -20.18
CA GLY A 435 11.17 -4.96 -19.94
C GLY A 435 10.06 -3.99 -20.33
N GLY A 436 10.25 -2.72 -19.95
CA GLY A 436 9.21 -1.70 -20.09
C GLY A 436 8.00 -1.97 -19.20
N VAL A 437 6.88 -1.31 -19.52
CA VAL A 437 5.68 -1.27 -18.69
C VAL A 437 4.99 -2.64 -18.49
N SER A 438 5.13 -3.57 -19.43
CA SER A 438 4.48 -4.89 -19.38
C SER A 438 5.26 -5.96 -18.60
N GLY A 439 6.53 -5.71 -18.25
CA GLY A 439 7.34 -6.68 -17.52
C GLY A 439 7.45 -8.02 -18.24
N ALA A 440 7.23 -9.12 -17.53
CA ALA A 440 7.32 -10.48 -18.05
C ALA A 440 6.05 -11.01 -18.76
N HIS A 441 5.07 -10.14 -19.08
CA HIS A 441 3.76 -10.57 -19.58
C HIS A 441 3.81 -11.52 -20.79
N SER A 442 4.72 -11.28 -21.74
CA SER A 442 4.85 -12.08 -22.97
C SER A 442 5.92 -13.19 -22.88
N ASP A 443 6.51 -13.39 -21.70
CA ASP A 443 7.61 -14.34 -21.43
C ASP A 443 7.09 -15.77 -21.21
N ILE A 444 6.35 -16.27 -22.20
CA ILE A 444 5.59 -17.53 -22.10
C ILE A 444 6.22 -18.69 -22.87
N ALA A 445 7.27 -18.44 -23.65
CA ALA A 445 7.91 -19.40 -24.54
C ALA A 445 9.00 -20.21 -23.82
N HIS A 446 8.65 -20.82 -22.68
CA HIS A 446 9.56 -21.62 -21.85
C HIS A 446 9.22 -23.12 -21.92
N PRO A 447 10.22 -24.02 -21.82
CA PRO A 447 9.99 -25.46 -21.71
C PRO A 447 9.03 -25.86 -20.60
N GLU A 448 9.06 -25.19 -19.44
CA GLU A 448 8.20 -25.47 -18.29
C GLU A 448 6.74 -25.08 -18.55
N VAL A 449 6.50 -23.95 -19.23
CA VAL A 449 5.16 -23.51 -19.64
C VAL A 449 4.58 -24.46 -20.69
N ALA A 450 5.41 -24.91 -21.63
CA ALA A 450 5.04 -25.92 -22.62
C ALA A 450 4.74 -27.30 -21.98
N HIS A 451 5.59 -27.74 -21.05
CA HIS A 451 5.46 -29.01 -20.33
C HIS A 451 4.14 -29.09 -19.54
N VAL A 452 3.76 -28.02 -18.85
CA VAL A 452 2.45 -27.94 -18.18
C VAL A 452 1.29 -28.15 -19.15
N PHE A 453 1.37 -27.60 -20.37
CA PHE A 453 0.32 -27.81 -21.37
C PHE A 453 0.31 -29.26 -21.88
N TRP A 454 1.47 -29.87 -22.09
CA TRP A 454 1.58 -31.30 -22.40
C TRP A 454 1.01 -32.18 -21.30
N GLU A 455 1.30 -31.90 -20.03
CA GLU A 455 0.75 -32.65 -18.91
C GLU A 455 -0.78 -32.49 -18.80
N ALA A 456 -1.31 -31.29 -19.11
CA ALA A 456 -2.76 -31.09 -19.25
C ALA A 456 -3.38 -31.86 -20.43
N VAL A 457 -2.64 -32.05 -21.53
CA VAL A 457 -3.03 -32.89 -22.69
C VAL A 457 -2.96 -34.39 -22.35
N LEU A 458 -2.06 -34.80 -21.44
CA LEU A 458 -1.78 -36.19 -21.10
C LEU A 458 -2.45 -36.67 -19.80
N ALA A 459 -3.16 -35.78 -19.08
CA ALA A 459 -3.86 -36.05 -17.81
C ALA A 459 -4.78 -37.29 -17.80
N ASP A 460 -5.34 -37.65 -18.96
CA ASP A 460 -6.15 -38.85 -19.23
C ASP A 460 -5.43 -40.19 -18.89
N ARG A 461 -4.10 -40.16 -18.71
CA ARG A 461 -3.25 -41.33 -18.39
C ARG A 461 -3.65 -42.12 -17.13
N PHE A 462 -4.44 -41.54 -16.23
CA PHE A 462 -4.91 -42.21 -15.00
C PHE A 462 -6.38 -42.67 -15.03
N GLY A 463 -7.16 -42.27 -16.04
CA GLY A 463 -8.60 -42.57 -16.11
C GLY A 463 -8.94 -44.06 -16.25
N GLY A 464 -8.00 -44.87 -16.74
CA GLY A 464 -8.17 -46.33 -16.88
C GLY A 464 -7.91 -47.13 -15.59
N MET A 465 -7.35 -46.52 -14.54
CA MET A 465 -6.92 -47.25 -13.33
C MET A 465 -7.93 -47.13 -12.16
N LEU A 466 -8.89 -46.19 -12.25
CA LEU A 466 -9.99 -46.01 -11.32
C LEU A 466 -11.30 -46.12 -12.09
N GLY A 467 -11.91 -47.32 -12.07
CA GLY A 467 -13.11 -47.63 -12.84
C GLY A 467 -14.32 -46.76 -12.47
N GLU A 468 -15.25 -46.60 -13.42
CA GLU A 468 -16.42 -45.71 -13.27
C GLU A 468 -17.25 -46.02 -12.02
N PRO A 469 -17.73 -44.99 -11.29
CA PRO A 469 -18.66 -45.15 -10.17
C PRO A 469 -20.08 -45.45 -10.68
N GLY A 470 -20.27 -46.62 -11.30
CA GLY A 470 -21.54 -46.97 -11.96
C GLY A 470 -21.67 -48.38 -12.55
N GLY A 471 -20.78 -49.33 -12.24
CA GLY A 471 -20.80 -50.67 -12.84
C GLY A 471 -20.72 -51.82 -11.82
N ALA A 472 -21.74 -52.68 -11.76
CA ALA A 472 -21.71 -53.89 -10.95
C ALA A 472 -20.73 -54.93 -11.54
N MET A 473 -19.51 -54.99 -11.01
CA MET A 473 -18.48 -55.94 -11.47
C MET A 473 -18.82 -57.38 -11.08
N ARG A 474 -19.26 -58.16 -12.08
CA ARG A 474 -19.06 -59.63 -12.08
C ARG A 474 -17.59 -59.90 -12.38
N GLY A 475 -16.98 -60.83 -11.64
CA GLY A 475 -15.53 -61.01 -11.63
C GLY A 475 -14.89 -61.40 -12.97
N GLY A 476 -13.67 -60.91 -13.16
CA GLY A 476 -12.73 -61.26 -14.23
C GLY A 476 -11.30 -61.03 -13.72
N VAL A 477 -10.36 -61.89 -14.15
CA VAL A 477 -8.98 -61.96 -13.65
C VAL A 477 -8.10 -60.87 -14.27
N LEU A 478 -7.19 -60.27 -13.50
CA LEU A 478 -6.14 -59.37 -14.00
C LEU A 478 -4.98 -60.15 -14.63
N PRO A 479 -4.34 -59.68 -15.72
CA PRO A 479 -3.12 -60.30 -16.27
C PRO A 479 -1.89 -60.08 -15.37
N ASP A 480 -0.98 -61.06 -15.35
CA ASP A 480 0.17 -61.13 -14.40
C ASP A 480 1.37 -60.20 -14.71
N ASP A 481 1.26 -59.31 -15.72
CA ASP A 481 2.43 -58.68 -16.37
C ASP A 481 2.72 -57.21 -15.98
N LEU A 482 2.21 -56.71 -14.85
CA LEU A 482 2.46 -55.34 -14.36
C LEU A 482 3.21 -55.31 -13.01
N ASP A 483 4.54 -55.24 -13.07
CA ASP A 483 5.40 -55.02 -11.90
C ASP A 483 5.31 -53.55 -11.44
N LEU A 484 4.42 -53.29 -10.49
CA LEU A 484 4.20 -51.98 -9.86
C LEU A 484 5.20 -51.65 -8.74
N ALA A 485 6.14 -52.54 -8.41
CA ALA A 485 7.06 -52.35 -7.28
C ALA A 485 7.91 -51.05 -7.35
N PRO A 486 8.46 -50.61 -8.52
CA PRO A 486 9.36 -49.45 -8.55
C PRO A 486 8.70 -48.10 -8.28
N MET A 487 7.37 -47.99 -8.38
CA MET A 487 6.64 -46.73 -8.17
C MET A 487 6.22 -46.51 -6.71
N LEU A 488 6.08 -47.58 -5.92
CA LEU A 488 5.66 -47.48 -4.52
C LEU A 488 6.82 -47.19 -3.56
N GLU A 489 8.03 -47.70 -3.83
CA GLU A 489 9.21 -47.50 -2.98
C GLU A 489 9.72 -46.04 -2.93
N ARG A 490 9.37 -45.19 -3.91
CA ARG A 490 9.73 -43.76 -3.88
C ARG A 490 8.79 -42.89 -3.06
N THR A 491 7.65 -43.43 -2.62
CA THR A 491 6.55 -42.63 -2.05
C THR A 491 6.48 -42.75 -0.52
N PHE A 492 6.90 -43.87 0.08
CA PHE A 492 6.92 -44.03 1.54
C PHE A 492 8.08 -44.92 2.06
N GLY A 493 8.98 -44.32 2.84
CA GLY A 493 9.95 -45.02 3.70
C GLY A 493 10.81 -44.04 4.50
N GLY A 494 10.95 -44.14 5.82
CA GLY A 494 10.30 -45.07 6.77
C GLY A 494 10.75 -44.83 8.23
N GLY A 495 10.02 -45.43 9.19
CA GLY A 495 10.26 -45.36 10.65
C GLY A 495 8.93 -45.19 11.41
N LEU A 496 8.20 -46.24 11.81
CA LEU A 496 8.46 -47.23 12.90
C LEU A 496 8.66 -46.56 14.27
N LEU A 497 8.04 -46.95 15.39
CA LEU A 497 6.98 -47.94 15.75
C LEU A 497 6.44 -47.56 17.15
N GLY A 498 5.24 -48.01 17.57
CA GLY A 498 4.76 -47.73 18.95
C GLY A 498 3.31 -48.07 19.32
N ASP A 499 2.89 -49.33 19.10
CA ASP A 499 1.81 -50.10 19.76
C ASP A 499 0.63 -49.40 20.48
N ASP A 500 -0.58 -49.62 19.95
CA ASP A 500 -1.87 -49.58 20.68
C ASP A 500 -2.21 -50.95 21.31
N PRO A 501 -3.07 -50.97 22.35
CA PRO A 501 -4.14 -51.97 22.35
C PRO A 501 -5.54 -51.43 22.73
N ALA A 502 -6.44 -51.52 21.76
CA ALA A 502 -7.89 -51.79 21.75
C ALA A 502 -8.85 -51.43 22.94
N PRO A 503 -10.12 -51.05 22.65
CA PRO A 503 -11.07 -50.50 23.63
C PRO A 503 -12.10 -51.51 24.20
N ALA A 504 -12.81 -51.10 25.26
CA ALA A 504 -14.06 -51.73 25.71
C ALA A 504 -14.97 -50.74 26.47
N GLY A 505 -16.29 -50.82 26.27
CA GLY A 505 -17.31 -50.14 27.10
C GLY A 505 -18.43 -49.47 26.30
N ALA A 506 -19.62 -50.05 26.30
CA ALA A 506 -20.84 -49.52 25.66
C ALA A 506 -21.97 -49.34 26.68
N ALA A 507 -22.95 -48.47 26.36
CA ALA A 507 -24.36 -48.40 26.82
C ALA A 507 -24.88 -46.96 26.59
N GLU A 508 -25.86 -46.70 25.71
CA GLU A 508 -27.32 -46.60 25.99
C GLU A 508 -27.72 -45.27 26.70
N ASP A 509 -28.89 -44.63 26.45
CA ASP A 509 -29.82 -44.52 25.31
C ASP A 509 -30.78 -43.32 25.61
N ASP A 510 -31.66 -42.93 24.67
CA ASP A 510 -32.79 -41.98 24.81
C ASP A 510 -32.49 -40.49 25.19
N GLY A 511 -33.25 -39.46 24.77
CA GLY A 511 -34.40 -39.40 23.86
C GLY A 511 -35.12 -38.03 23.89
N PHE A 512 -35.08 -37.29 22.75
CA PHE A 512 -36.07 -36.33 22.17
C PHE A 512 -36.93 -35.32 23.01
N GLU A 513 -36.87 -34.03 22.57
CA GLU A 513 -37.97 -33.02 22.43
C GLU A 513 -38.80 -32.51 23.67
N SER A 514 -39.42 -31.30 23.70
CA SER A 514 -39.30 -30.03 22.95
C SER A 514 -40.11 -28.86 23.60
N LEU A 515 -39.90 -27.61 23.11
CA LEU A 515 -40.80 -26.43 23.13
C LEU A 515 -41.08 -25.60 24.43
N GLN A 516 -41.32 -24.29 24.22
CA GLN A 516 -41.45 -23.18 25.21
C GLN A 516 -42.91 -22.89 25.65
N PRO A 517 -43.17 -21.96 26.60
CA PRO A 517 -43.63 -20.60 26.19
C PRO A 517 -43.31 -19.41 27.16
N VAL A 518 -43.68 -18.18 26.75
CA VAL A 518 -43.44 -16.87 27.44
C VAL A 518 -44.65 -15.94 27.35
N PRO A 519 -45.25 -15.46 28.47
CA PRO A 519 -45.40 -14.01 28.78
C PRO A 519 -45.48 -13.73 30.33
N PRO A 520 -45.92 -12.57 30.90
CA PRO A 520 -46.26 -11.24 30.35
C PRO A 520 -45.65 -10.01 31.10
N ALA A 521 -46.06 -8.78 30.72
CA ALA A 521 -45.61 -7.49 31.28
C ALA A 521 -46.76 -6.54 31.73
N THR A 522 -46.50 -5.57 32.61
CA THR A 522 -47.44 -4.48 33.03
C THR A 522 -46.71 -3.14 33.39
N ARG A 523 -47.47 -2.04 33.64
CA ARG A 523 -47.09 -0.59 33.59
C ARG A 523 -46.67 0.08 34.93
N ALA A 524 -46.02 1.27 34.82
CA ALA A 524 -45.55 2.24 35.87
C ALA A 524 -46.69 3.16 36.47
N PRO A 525 -46.48 4.23 37.33
CA PRO A 525 -45.28 4.95 37.89
C PRO A 525 -45.39 5.30 39.43
N PRO A 526 -44.98 6.48 40.00
CA PRO A 526 -43.64 7.11 40.27
C PRO A 526 -43.34 7.47 41.79
N GLN A 527 -42.13 8.04 42.08
CA GLN A 527 -41.78 9.09 43.10
C GLN A 527 -40.64 8.85 44.14
N ALA A 528 -39.91 9.96 44.38
CA ALA A 528 -39.24 10.45 45.60
C ALA A 528 -37.93 9.82 46.14
N ALA A 529 -37.05 10.72 46.62
CA ALA A 529 -35.74 10.45 47.24
C ALA A 529 -35.76 10.71 48.77
N PRO A 530 -34.80 10.16 49.53
CA PRO A 530 -34.41 10.71 50.83
C PRO A 530 -32.89 10.98 50.98
N SER A 531 -32.54 11.66 52.08
CA SER A 531 -31.29 12.38 52.35
C SER A 531 -30.28 11.66 53.27
N LEU A 532 -29.06 12.22 53.34
CA LEU A 532 -28.00 11.91 54.31
C LEU A 532 -28.48 12.10 55.78
N PRO A 533 -27.98 11.27 56.73
CA PRO A 533 -26.84 11.68 57.59
C PRO A 533 -25.83 10.51 57.82
N GLU A 534 -24.65 10.63 58.48
CA GLU A 534 -23.86 11.75 59.05
C GLU A 534 -22.34 11.39 58.99
N ALA A 535 -21.46 11.90 59.87
CA ALA A 535 -20.01 11.59 59.91
C ALA A 535 -19.50 11.10 61.29
N ASP A 536 -18.54 10.18 61.29
CA ASP A 536 -17.85 9.63 62.48
C ASP A 536 -16.36 10.07 62.50
N PRO A 537 -15.76 10.52 63.62
CA PRO A 537 -14.49 11.24 63.62
C PRO A 537 -13.29 10.33 63.89
N GLY A 538 -12.51 10.01 62.85
CA GLY A 538 -11.35 9.10 62.99
C GLY A 538 -10.30 9.13 61.87
N ALA A 539 -10.18 10.23 61.12
CA ALA A 539 -9.18 10.37 60.05
C ALA A 539 -8.04 11.30 60.48
N GLU A 540 -6.80 10.81 60.40
CA GLU A 540 -5.60 11.64 60.55
C GLU A 540 -5.55 12.75 59.49
N ALA A 541 -4.93 13.87 59.85
CA ALA A 541 -4.86 15.04 58.97
C ALA A 541 -4.13 14.71 57.67
N ALA A 542 -4.77 15.01 56.54
CA ALA A 542 -4.14 14.92 55.23
C ALA A 542 -2.85 15.78 55.18
N PRO A 543 -1.81 15.34 54.46
CA PRO A 543 -0.60 16.14 54.30
C PRO A 543 -0.94 17.50 53.65
N PRO A 544 -0.24 18.59 54.03
CA PRO A 544 -0.57 19.92 53.56
C PRO A 544 -0.47 19.99 52.04
N THR A 545 -1.52 20.51 51.39
CA THR A 545 -1.54 20.80 49.96
C THR A 545 -0.34 21.68 49.61
N PRO A 546 0.49 21.31 48.61
CA PRO A 546 1.61 22.16 48.20
C PRO A 546 1.10 23.53 47.75
N PRO A 547 1.82 24.63 48.07
CA PRO A 547 1.34 25.97 47.79
C PRO A 547 1.16 26.17 46.28
N GLN A 548 -0.06 26.53 45.87
CA GLN A 548 -0.40 26.78 44.47
C GLN A 548 0.41 27.97 43.94
N GLN A 549 1.32 27.71 43.01
CA GLN A 549 2.20 28.73 42.43
C GLN A 549 1.35 29.73 41.64
N ALA A 550 1.52 31.03 41.89
CA ALA A 550 0.70 32.07 41.28
C ALA A 550 1.06 32.23 39.79
N GLN A 551 0.05 32.18 38.92
CA GLN A 551 0.20 32.29 37.46
C GLN A 551 1.07 33.50 37.07
N ARG A 552 2.11 33.24 36.27
CA ARG A 552 2.97 34.29 35.71
C ARG A 552 2.63 34.60 34.25
N TRP A 553 2.91 35.82 33.85
CA TRP A 553 2.56 36.39 32.55
C TRP A 553 3.82 36.91 31.89
N LEU A 554 4.16 36.35 30.72
CA LEU A 554 5.21 36.85 29.85
C LEU A 554 4.63 38.01 29.03
N HIS A 555 5.27 39.16 29.12
CA HIS A 555 4.90 40.37 28.41
C HIS A 555 5.94 40.68 27.35
N ALA A 556 5.47 41.17 26.21
CA ALA A 556 6.28 41.89 25.22
C ALA A 556 5.85 43.37 25.30
N GLU A 557 6.78 44.30 25.47
CA GLU A 557 6.50 45.72 25.73
C GLU A 557 7.58 46.60 25.09
N PHE A 558 7.18 47.62 24.33
CA PHE A 558 8.11 48.62 23.81
C PHE A 558 8.53 49.58 24.94
N GLU A 559 9.83 49.73 25.19
CA GLU A 559 10.32 50.61 26.28
C GLU A 559 10.59 52.06 25.83
N ASP A 560 10.67 52.29 24.52
CA ASP A 560 11.02 53.57 23.88
C ASP A 560 9.91 54.17 23.01
N HIS A 561 8.72 53.54 22.99
CA HIS A 561 7.59 53.95 22.16
C HIS A 561 6.26 53.82 22.91
N ALA A 562 5.29 54.70 22.64
CA ALA A 562 4.03 54.74 23.38
C ALA A 562 3.06 53.63 22.94
N PRO A 563 2.31 52.98 23.87
CA PRO A 563 1.36 51.92 23.53
C PRO A 563 0.28 52.34 22.53
N ASP A 564 -0.15 53.60 22.57
CA ASP A 564 -1.21 54.18 21.74
C ASP A 564 -0.72 54.82 20.43
N GLU A 565 0.59 54.90 20.21
CA GLU A 565 1.18 55.40 18.96
C GLU A 565 1.50 54.25 17.99
N ALA A 566 1.24 54.45 16.69
CA ALA A 566 1.57 53.48 15.65
C ALA A 566 3.10 53.27 15.51
N LEU A 567 3.52 52.04 15.24
CA LEU A 567 4.88 51.74 14.80
C LEU A 567 5.03 52.18 13.34
N ALA A 568 6.15 52.79 12.97
CA ALA A 568 6.46 53.24 11.61
C ALA A 568 7.53 52.33 10.97
N ALA A 569 7.31 51.96 9.71
CA ALA A 569 8.30 51.19 8.96
C ALA A 569 9.66 51.91 8.87
N GLY A 570 10.75 51.14 8.95
CA GLY A 570 12.12 51.65 8.86
C GLY A 570 12.66 52.34 10.11
N SER A 571 11.87 52.50 11.18
CA SER A 571 12.33 53.00 12.49
C SER A 571 12.74 51.89 13.44
N TRP A 572 13.71 52.17 14.32
CA TRP A 572 14.18 51.24 15.35
C TRP A 572 13.39 51.40 16.64
N TYR A 573 13.10 50.28 17.30
CA TYR A 573 12.35 50.18 18.56
C TYR A 573 12.97 49.15 19.50
N THR A 574 12.80 49.37 20.81
CA THR A 574 13.32 48.51 21.88
C THR A 574 12.19 47.64 22.44
N LEU A 575 12.03 46.43 21.90
CA LEU A 575 11.06 45.46 22.42
C LEU A 575 11.65 44.67 23.58
N ALA A 576 11.04 44.78 24.76
CA ALA A 576 11.47 44.09 25.96
C ALA A 576 10.50 42.96 26.35
N PHE A 577 11.06 41.79 26.68
CA PHE A 577 10.35 40.66 27.23
C PHE A 577 10.65 40.47 28.71
N ASP A 578 9.61 40.37 29.53
CA ASP A 578 9.73 40.11 30.97
C ASP A 578 8.52 39.38 31.57
N LEU A 579 8.69 38.89 32.79
CA LEU A 579 7.75 38.00 33.46
C LEU A 579 7.24 38.66 34.76
N ASP A 580 5.92 38.80 34.93
CA ASP A 580 5.30 39.32 36.16
C ASP A 580 4.20 38.36 36.68
N VAL A 581 3.79 38.53 37.94
CA VAL A 581 2.66 37.83 38.57
C VAL A 581 1.32 38.53 38.33
N ARG A 582 1.32 39.70 37.68
CA ARG A 582 0.13 40.44 37.27
C ARG A 582 0.10 40.61 35.76
N GLN A 583 -1.03 40.26 35.15
CA GLN A 583 -1.29 40.59 33.75
C GLN A 583 -1.30 42.13 33.59
N ARG A 584 -0.52 42.66 32.65
CA ARG A 584 -0.45 44.08 32.30
C ARG A 584 -1.19 44.34 30.99
N PRO A 585 -2.35 45.01 31.00
CA PRO A 585 -3.12 45.29 29.78
C PRO A 585 -2.44 46.28 28.82
N SER A 586 -1.41 47.00 29.27
CA SER A 586 -0.65 47.98 28.46
C SER A 586 0.54 47.37 27.70
N ALA A 587 0.84 46.08 27.91
CA ALA A 587 1.91 45.41 27.19
C ALA A 587 1.49 45.16 25.73
N ALA A 588 2.43 45.33 24.81
CA ALA A 588 2.21 45.14 23.38
C ALA A 588 1.76 43.72 23.03
N GLY A 589 2.20 42.71 23.78
CA GLY A 589 1.59 41.39 23.79
C GLY A 589 1.72 40.74 25.17
N THR A 590 0.82 39.83 25.51
CA THR A 590 0.86 39.12 26.79
C THR A 590 0.40 37.67 26.64
N THR A 591 1.15 36.74 27.22
CA THR A 591 0.75 35.33 27.34
C THR A 591 1.01 34.80 28.75
N ALA A 592 0.29 33.74 29.13
CA ALA A 592 0.64 32.95 30.30
C ALA A 592 1.93 32.17 29.98
N LEU A 593 2.98 32.39 30.79
CA LEU A 593 4.11 31.46 30.84
C LEU A 593 3.87 30.57 32.06
N ASN A 594 3.71 29.27 31.84
CA ASN A 594 3.65 28.36 32.96
C ASN A 594 5.06 27.94 33.39
N ASP A 595 5.40 28.28 34.62
CA ASP A 595 6.70 28.11 35.24
C ASP A 595 6.82 26.91 36.17
N THR A 596 5.76 26.10 36.25
CA THR A 596 5.71 24.89 37.06
C THR A 596 6.84 23.96 36.64
N GLY A 597 7.82 23.76 37.53
CA GLY A 597 8.96 22.90 37.25
C GLY A 597 10.11 23.51 36.47
N LEU A 598 10.12 24.83 36.21
CA LEU A 598 11.33 25.50 35.70
C LEU A 598 12.52 25.40 36.68
N PHE A 599 12.28 25.08 37.95
CA PHE A 599 13.26 25.15 39.05
C PHE A 599 13.53 23.77 39.65
N PRO A 600 14.72 23.18 39.41
CA PRO A 600 15.17 21.97 40.11
C PRO A 600 15.13 22.13 41.64
N GLU A 601 15.15 21.02 42.35
CA GLU A 601 15.21 21.03 43.82
C GLU A 601 16.46 21.80 44.30
N GLY A 602 16.28 22.75 45.23
CA GLY A 602 17.36 23.61 45.74
C GLY A 602 17.81 24.77 44.82
N VAL A 603 17.23 24.96 43.62
CA VAL A 603 17.61 26.03 42.68
C VAL A 603 16.61 27.20 42.69
N ASP A 604 17.00 28.39 43.14
CA ASP A 604 16.05 29.52 43.31
C ASP A 604 16.03 30.56 42.17
N GLU A 605 16.95 30.47 41.20
CA GLU A 605 16.99 31.28 39.99
C GLU A 605 17.32 30.38 38.79
N VAL A 606 16.63 30.55 37.66
CA VAL A 606 17.00 29.93 36.38
C VAL A 606 17.02 30.96 35.26
N GLN A 607 17.75 30.64 34.20
CA GLN A 607 17.87 31.47 33.01
C GLN A 607 17.10 30.83 31.85
N LEU A 608 16.15 31.58 31.30
CA LEU A 608 15.54 31.29 30.01
C LEU A 608 16.33 32.02 28.91
N THR A 609 16.32 31.47 27.71
CA THR A 609 16.77 32.17 26.50
C THR A 609 15.54 32.53 25.69
N ILE A 610 15.32 33.81 25.43
CA ILE A 610 14.32 34.28 24.47
C ILE A 610 15.03 34.52 23.14
N GLN A 611 14.48 33.96 22.08
CA GLN A 611 14.94 34.13 20.71
C GLN A 611 13.84 34.78 19.88
N LEU A 612 14.14 35.89 19.20
CA LEU A 612 13.19 36.54 18.29
C LEU A 612 13.49 36.23 16.83
N ASP A 613 12.41 36.11 16.06
CA ASP A 613 12.48 35.77 14.65
C ASP A 613 11.32 36.36 13.83
N SER A 614 11.60 36.81 12.61
CA SER A 614 10.63 37.41 11.70
C SER A 614 11.17 37.43 10.26
N GLU A 615 10.29 37.59 9.27
CA GLU A 615 10.63 38.07 7.91
C GLU A 615 10.33 39.58 7.73
N ASP A 616 9.44 40.14 8.56
CA ASP A 616 8.89 41.51 8.46
C ASP A 616 9.65 42.52 9.34
N PHE A 617 10.50 42.04 10.26
CA PHE A 617 11.36 42.85 11.12
C PHE A 617 12.85 42.49 10.95
N GLU A 618 13.69 43.52 10.83
CA GLU A 618 15.12 43.40 11.11
C GLU A 618 15.35 43.39 12.62
N ILE A 619 16.24 42.51 13.10
CA ILE A 619 16.49 42.27 14.53
C ILE A 619 18.00 42.23 14.73
N ALA A 620 18.55 43.15 15.54
CA ALA A 620 20.00 43.33 15.67
C ALA A 620 20.68 42.15 16.39
N ASP A 621 20.19 41.79 17.58
CA ASP A 621 20.62 40.64 18.36
C ASP A 621 19.42 39.71 18.57
N ARG A 622 19.41 38.51 17.97
CA ARG A 622 18.24 37.62 18.00
C ARG A 622 18.05 36.81 19.27
N MET A 623 19.01 36.77 20.20
CA MET A 623 18.92 35.98 21.45
C MET A 623 19.29 36.81 22.67
N ARG A 624 18.48 36.73 23.73
CA ARG A 624 18.71 37.40 25.02
C ARG A 624 18.32 36.52 26.22
N PRO A 625 19.09 36.55 27.32
CA PRO A 625 18.75 35.82 28.53
C PRO A 625 17.69 36.56 29.37
N LEU A 626 16.70 35.81 29.87
CA LEU A 626 15.72 36.25 30.86
C LEU A 626 15.94 35.45 32.16
N ARG A 627 16.34 36.13 33.24
CA ARG A 627 16.55 35.50 34.55
C ARG A 627 15.29 35.58 35.40
N ILE A 628 14.82 34.43 35.85
CA ILE A 628 13.58 34.30 36.61
C ILE A 628 13.84 33.66 37.98
N PRO A 629 13.33 34.24 39.08
CA PRO A 629 13.36 33.62 40.40
C PRO A 629 12.23 32.60 40.55
N ARG A 630 12.36 31.68 41.52
CA ARG A 630 11.37 30.64 41.85
C ARG A 630 9.96 31.19 42.11
N ALA A 631 9.86 32.41 42.64
CA ALA A 631 8.60 33.11 42.85
C ALA A 631 8.74 34.62 42.58
N GLY A 632 7.66 35.24 42.10
CA GLY A 632 7.61 36.66 41.76
C GLY A 632 8.08 36.98 40.33
N LYS A 633 8.28 38.27 40.04
CA LYS A 633 8.67 38.77 38.72
C LYS A 633 10.13 38.45 38.35
N ALA A 634 10.46 38.54 37.06
CA ALA A 634 11.81 38.38 36.55
C ALA A 634 12.83 39.33 37.19
N ARG A 635 14.10 38.92 37.24
CA ARG A 635 15.24 39.75 37.67
C ARG A 635 15.74 40.67 36.57
N THR A 636 15.64 40.23 35.32
CA THR A 636 16.06 40.98 34.12
C THR A 636 14.89 41.11 33.15
N LYS A 637 15.07 41.92 32.10
CA LYS A 637 14.27 41.85 30.86
C LYS A 637 15.17 41.41 29.71
N ALA A 638 14.64 40.66 28.76
CA ALA A 638 15.30 40.35 27.50
C ALA A 638 14.95 41.43 26.47
N ARG A 639 15.93 42.27 26.07
CA ARG A 639 15.70 43.46 25.22
C ARG A 639 16.24 43.28 23.81
N PHE A 640 15.42 43.60 22.82
CA PHE A 640 15.72 43.42 21.41
C PHE A 640 15.50 44.72 20.66
N ASP A 641 16.53 45.15 19.93
CA ASP A 641 16.42 46.27 19.00
C ASP A 641 15.85 45.71 17.69
N ILE A 642 14.65 46.16 17.31
CA ILE A 642 13.90 45.67 16.14
C ILE A 642 13.46 46.83 15.24
N ARG A 643 13.33 46.56 13.94
CA ARG A 643 12.94 47.54 12.92
C ARG A 643 11.97 46.92 11.92
N PRO A 644 10.70 47.37 11.86
CA PRO A 644 9.75 46.89 10.85
C PRO A 644 10.23 47.27 9.45
N LEU A 645 10.03 46.39 8.47
CA LEU A 645 10.53 46.55 7.10
C LEU A 645 9.51 47.18 6.14
N HIS A 646 8.21 47.06 6.45
CA HIS A 646 7.11 47.62 5.66
C HIS A 646 5.93 48.00 6.57
N ASP A 647 4.96 48.74 6.01
CA ASP A 647 3.67 49.00 6.66
C ASP A 647 2.72 47.78 6.52
N GLY A 648 1.66 47.75 7.32
CA GLY A 648 0.65 46.68 7.38
C GLY A 648 1.00 45.54 8.36
N ALA A 649 0.17 44.49 8.33
CA ALA A 649 0.31 43.31 9.18
C ALA A 649 1.71 42.69 9.10
N SER A 650 2.41 42.68 10.24
CA SER A 650 3.81 42.25 10.38
C SER A 650 3.95 41.31 11.57
N LYS A 651 4.52 40.12 11.35
CA LYS A 651 4.59 39.00 12.31
C LYS A 651 5.97 38.90 12.97
N LEU A 652 5.98 38.66 14.27
CA LEU A 652 7.18 38.43 15.07
C LEU A 652 6.98 37.21 15.97
N GLU A 653 7.91 36.26 15.93
CA GLU A 653 7.88 35.04 16.76
C GLU A 653 8.95 35.12 17.86
N ALA A 654 8.55 34.81 19.09
CA ALA A 654 9.41 34.78 20.27
C ALA A 654 9.46 33.36 20.84
N SER A 655 10.54 32.64 20.59
CA SER A 655 10.76 31.27 21.09
C SER A 655 11.56 31.28 22.40
N ILE A 656 11.04 30.61 23.41
CA ILE A 656 11.57 30.50 24.77
C ILE A 656 12.20 29.12 24.96
N PHE A 657 13.47 29.10 25.39
CA PHE A 657 14.23 27.89 25.66
C PHE A 657 14.77 27.85 27.09
N LYS A 658 14.95 26.64 27.64
CA LYS A 658 15.70 26.38 28.89
C LYS A 658 16.69 25.24 28.65
N ASP A 659 17.97 25.48 28.89
CA ASP A 659 19.04 24.48 28.78
C ASP A 659 19.00 23.67 27.45
N GLY A 660 18.77 24.37 26.33
CA GLY A 660 18.64 23.78 25.00
C GLY A 660 17.24 23.25 24.64
N ASN A 661 16.37 23.02 25.61
CA ASN A 661 15.00 22.55 25.40
C ASN A 661 14.06 23.67 24.95
N PHE A 662 13.27 23.42 23.91
CA PHE A 662 12.17 24.29 23.51
C PHE A 662 11.06 24.25 24.57
N ILE A 663 10.65 25.42 25.09
CA ILE A 663 9.61 25.55 26.12
C ILE A 663 8.31 26.09 25.51
N GLN A 664 8.34 27.26 24.88
CA GLN A 664 7.13 27.91 24.34
C GLN A 664 7.53 28.82 23.17
N GLN A 665 6.61 29.09 22.26
CA GLN A 665 6.70 30.09 21.21
C GLN A 665 5.50 31.03 21.34
N MET A 666 5.76 32.33 21.26
CA MET A 666 4.76 33.38 21.28
C MET A 666 4.80 34.13 19.95
N THR A 667 3.72 34.08 19.20
CA THR A 667 3.53 34.83 17.95
C THR A 667 2.84 36.14 18.28
N LEU A 668 3.41 37.23 17.78
CA LEU A 668 2.91 38.59 17.87
C LEU A 668 2.64 39.08 16.44
N VAL A 669 1.44 39.56 16.15
CA VAL A 669 1.14 40.25 14.88
C VAL A 669 0.87 41.71 15.17
N PHE A 670 1.60 42.62 14.51
CA PHE A 670 1.44 44.07 14.65
C PHE A 670 0.88 44.66 13.36
N GLU A 671 0.06 45.71 13.46
CA GLU A 671 -0.26 46.55 12.29
C GLU A 671 0.72 47.73 12.25
N ILE A 672 1.58 47.76 11.23
CA ILE A 672 2.58 48.82 11.06
C ILE A 672 1.99 49.96 10.22
N GLY A 673 2.30 51.20 10.57
CA GLY A 673 1.83 52.41 9.89
C GLY A 673 0.42 52.86 10.24
N THR A 674 -0.40 52.01 10.90
CA THR A 674 -1.75 52.38 11.38
C THR A 674 -2.08 51.71 12.72
N GLY A 675 -2.90 52.37 13.54
CA GLY A 675 -3.33 51.83 14.84
C GLY A 675 -2.38 52.16 15.99
N SER A 676 -2.17 51.18 16.87
CA SER A 676 -1.41 51.27 18.13
C SER A 676 -0.23 50.30 18.10
N SER A 677 0.78 50.48 18.96
CA SER A 677 1.91 49.53 19.06
C SER A 677 1.58 48.22 19.78
N ALA A 678 0.33 48.02 20.21
CA ALA A 678 -0.19 46.72 20.63
C ALA A 678 -0.35 45.74 19.45
N ALA A 679 -0.06 44.47 19.69
CA ALA A 679 -0.28 43.39 18.74
C ALA A 679 -1.78 43.13 18.54
N THR A 680 -2.19 42.98 17.27
CA THR A 680 -3.55 42.68 16.85
C THR A 680 -3.91 41.20 16.99
N ASP A 681 -2.92 40.31 16.95
CA ASP A 681 -3.03 38.91 17.40
C ASP A 681 -1.86 38.53 18.31
N VAL A 682 -2.17 37.71 19.32
CA VAL A 682 -1.20 37.10 20.24
C VAL A 682 -1.57 35.63 20.43
N SER A 683 -0.87 34.76 19.73
CA SER A 683 -1.08 33.31 19.80
C SER A 683 0.18 32.61 20.34
N THR A 684 0.01 31.47 21.01
CA THR A 684 1.16 30.70 21.54
C THR A 684 1.06 29.22 21.25
N LYS A 685 2.18 28.63 20.81
CA LYS A 685 2.39 27.18 20.69
C LYS A 685 3.46 26.77 21.68
N GLY A 686 3.43 25.59 22.30
CA GLY A 686 4.48 25.26 23.27
C GLY A 686 4.24 24.03 24.13
N ARG A 687 5.22 23.75 24.99
CA ARG A 687 5.09 22.79 26.07
C ARG A 687 4.17 23.34 27.17
N PRO A 688 3.19 22.55 27.62
CA PRO A 688 2.31 22.89 28.72
C PRO A 688 2.90 22.58 30.11
N PRO A 689 2.22 23.00 31.20
CA PRO A 689 2.78 23.22 32.54
C PRO A 689 3.61 22.08 33.14
N ALA A 690 3.23 20.83 32.90
CA ALA A 690 3.81 19.68 33.61
C ALA A 690 5.14 19.17 33.00
N ALA A 691 5.43 19.54 31.74
CA ALA A 691 6.49 18.90 30.95
C ALA A 691 7.91 19.43 31.22
N VAL A 692 8.06 20.52 31.98
CA VAL A 692 9.35 21.22 32.13
C VAL A 692 10.21 20.69 33.30
N ASN A 693 9.60 19.90 34.19
CA ASN A 693 10.14 19.54 35.52
C ASN A 693 11.40 18.64 35.54
N VAL A 694 11.71 17.90 34.46
CA VAL A 694 12.71 16.81 34.51
C VAL A 694 13.57 16.67 33.25
N VAL A 695 13.40 17.55 32.26
CA VAL A 695 14.05 17.36 30.94
C VAL A 695 15.55 17.66 31.06
N LYS A 696 16.39 16.68 30.70
CA LYS A 696 17.85 16.85 30.68
C LYS A 696 18.23 17.89 29.61
N PRO A 697 19.36 18.60 29.74
CA PRO A 697 19.85 19.48 28.68
C PRO A 697 19.93 18.75 27.34
N ARG A 698 19.58 19.45 26.26
CA ARG A 698 19.69 18.90 24.89
C ARG A 698 20.88 19.52 24.19
N ASP A 699 21.73 18.67 23.64
CA ASP A 699 22.96 19.12 22.97
C ASP A 699 22.66 19.81 21.64
N LEU A 700 21.58 19.40 20.98
CA LEU A 700 21.13 19.92 19.70
C LEU A 700 19.60 19.84 19.59
N THR A 701 18.97 20.97 19.30
CA THR A 701 17.52 21.07 19.07
C THR A 701 17.29 21.64 17.68
N LEU A 702 16.51 20.95 16.84
CA LEU A 702 16.11 21.41 15.51
C LEU A 702 14.60 21.65 15.51
N LEU A 703 14.19 22.90 15.33
CA LEU A 703 12.81 23.31 15.19
C LEU A 703 12.48 23.46 13.69
N ILE A 704 11.35 22.91 13.25
CA ILE A 704 10.87 22.94 11.87
C ILE A 704 9.40 23.36 11.88
N ALA A 705 9.07 24.50 11.29
CA ALA A 705 7.69 25.01 11.22
C ALA A 705 7.29 25.34 9.78
N PRO A 706 6.04 25.04 9.36
CA PRO A 706 5.51 25.41 8.04
C PRO A 706 5.64 26.92 7.76
N ALA A 707 6.02 27.24 6.54
CA ALA A 707 6.14 28.60 6.02
C ALA A 707 5.62 28.64 4.56
N THR A 708 5.40 29.85 4.03
CA THR A 708 4.92 30.01 2.65
C THR A 708 5.89 29.34 1.66
N GLY A 709 5.45 28.30 0.96
CA GLY A 709 6.30 27.57 0.00
C GLY A 709 7.43 26.77 0.65
N GLY A 710 7.30 26.35 1.91
CA GLY A 710 8.22 25.40 2.52
C GLY A 710 8.15 25.35 4.04
N TYR A 711 9.31 25.29 4.68
CA TYR A 711 9.44 25.33 6.15
C TYR A 711 10.57 26.26 6.56
N GLU A 712 10.43 26.88 7.72
CA GLU A 712 11.55 27.49 8.43
C GLU A 712 12.21 26.45 9.36
N CYS A 713 13.54 26.44 9.35
CA CYS A 713 14.36 25.50 10.12
C CYS A 713 15.31 26.28 11.03
N TRP A 714 15.25 26.03 12.34
CA TRP A 714 16.11 26.66 13.34
C TRP A 714 16.89 25.62 14.13
N LEU A 715 18.21 25.68 14.01
CA LEU A 715 19.18 24.87 14.74
C LEU A 715 19.62 25.61 16.01
N HIS A 716 19.36 25.02 17.17
CA HIS A 716 19.78 25.49 18.49
C HIS A 716 20.80 24.52 19.11
N GLY A 717 21.77 25.06 19.84
CA GLY A 717 22.91 24.32 20.41
C GLY A 717 24.21 25.14 20.30
N PRO A 718 25.40 24.49 20.37
CA PRO A 718 26.69 25.18 20.28
C PRO A 718 26.91 26.01 19.01
N THR A 719 26.20 25.67 17.92
CA THR A 719 26.24 26.40 16.65
C THR A 719 24.83 26.75 16.19
N ALA A 720 24.32 27.92 16.60
CA ALA A 720 23.05 28.42 16.11
C ALA A 720 23.06 28.59 14.58
N ALA A 721 21.94 28.27 13.93
CA ALA A 721 21.67 28.56 12.53
C ALA A 721 20.16 28.66 12.26
N ARG A 722 19.76 29.49 11.31
CA ARG A 722 18.41 29.50 10.71
C ARG A 722 18.59 29.27 9.21
N ALA A 723 17.62 28.59 8.59
CA ALA A 723 17.49 28.56 7.14
C ALA A 723 16.05 28.25 6.72
N ARG A 724 15.68 28.73 5.53
CA ARG A 724 14.45 28.31 4.86
C ARG A 724 14.69 27.00 4.09
N MET A 725 13.86 26.00 4.33
CA MET A 725 13.81 24.76 3.57
C MET A 725 12.75 24.90 2.46
N PRO A 726 13.14 25.04 1.18
CA PRO A 726 12.22 25.25 0.06
C PRO A 726 11.69 23.89 -0.44
N LEU A 727 11.02 23.15 0.45
CA LEU A 727 10.30 21.91 0.13
C LEU A 727 8.87 22.08 0.61
N ALA A 728 7.91 22.05 -0.30
CA ALA A 728 6.50 22.02 0.08
C ALA A 728 6.14 20.72 0.85
N GLN A 729 5.01 20.70 1.54
CA GLN A 729 4.62 19.57 2.40
C GLN A 729 4.44 18.26 1.60
N ASP A 730 3.90 18.35 0.39
CA ASP A 730 3.76 17.24 -0.55
C ASP A 730 5.11 16.78 -1.11
N GLU A 731 6.01 17.71 -1.45
CA GLU A 731 7.38 17.37 -1.86
C GLU A 731 8.17 16.68 -0.74
N LEU A 732 8.03 17.16 0.50
CA LEU A 732 8.63 16.53 1.68
C LEU A 732 8.06 15.13 1.91
N ALA A 733 6.75 14.95 1.78
CA ALA A 733 6.10 13.64 1.87
C ALA A 733 6.67 12.67 0.81
N LYS A 734 6.76 13.08 -0.46
CA LYS A 734 7.38 12.29 -1.54
C LYS A 734 8.83 11.91 -1.23
N VAL A 735 9.64 12.85 -0.74
CA VAL A 735 11.04 12.61 -0.37
C VAL A 735 11.17 11.61 0.78
N VAL A 736 10.29 11.69 1.78
CA VAL A 736 10.27 10.75 2.89
C VAL A 736 9.77 9.37 2.45
N ASP A 737 8.74 9.29 1.63
CA ASP A 737 8.16 8.02 1.19
C ASP A 737 9.13 7.23 0.30
N LEU A 738 9.98 7.91 -0.49
CA LEU A 738 11.13 7.27 -1.17
C LEU A 738 12.10 6.60 -0.18
N ALA A 739 12.37 7.21 0.98
CA ALA A 739 13.22 6.62 2.01
C ALA A 739 12.53 5.39 2.65
N ARG A 740 11.23 5.48 2.94
CA ARG A 740 10.42 4.35 3.45
C ARG A 740 10.34 3.19 2.46
N GLN A 741 10.29 3.46 1.15
CA GLN A 741 10.40 2.42 0.12
C GLN A 741 11.74 1.68 0.15
N GLN A 742 12.86 2.35 0.42
CA GLN A 742 14.16 1.66 0.59
C GLN A 742 14.23 0.87 1.89
N MET A 743 13.58 1.32 2.98
CA MET A 743 13.41 0.49 4.18
C MET A 743 12.58 -0.77 3.89
N MET A 744 11.48 -0.63 3.16
CA MET A 744 10.67 -1.77 2.69
C MET A 744 11.48 -2.76 1.86
N LYS A 745 12.36 -2.27 0.96
CA LYS A 745 13.27 -3.10 0.16
C LYS A 745 14.23 -3.93 1.01
N VAL A 746 14.63 -3.46 2.20
CA VAL A 746 15.39 -4.27 3.17
C VAL A 746 14.48 -5.30 3.84
N VAL A 747 13.29 -4.89 4.29
CA VAL A 747 12.30 -5.80 4.91
C VAL A 747 11.87 -6.94 3.97
N THR A 748 11.78 -6.68 2.66
CA THR A 748 11.42 -7.68 1.64
C THR A 748 12.62 -8.27 0.90
N HIS A 749 13.84 -8.03 1.38
CA HIS A 749 15.05 -8.61 0.80
C HIS A 749 15.03 -10.14 0.87
N GLN A 750 15.47 -10.78 -0.22
CA GLN A 750 15.55 -12.22 -0.34
C GLN A 750 17.01 -12.65 -0.53
N ASP A 751 17.44 -13.67 0.21
CA ASP A 751 18.72 -14.32 -0.06
C ASP A 751 18.70 -15.08 -1.41
N ALA A 752 19.84 -15.65 -1.80
CA ALA A 752 19.98 -16.40 -3.04
C ALA A 752 19.01 -17.61 -3.18
N ASN A 753 18.38 -18.04 -2.08
CA ASN A 753 17.39 -19.12 -2.05
C ASN A 753 15.94 -18.61 -2.07
N GLY A 754 15.72 -17.30 -2.23
CA GLY A 754 14.40 -16.66 -2.24
C GLY A 754 13.80 -16.45 -0.84
N ARG A 755 14.53 -16.74 0.24
CA ARG A 755 14.02 -16.61 1.61
C ARG A 755 14.06 -15.15 2.05
N LEU A 756 12.94 -14.64 2.55
CA LEU A 756 12.80 -13.30 3.12
C LEU A 756 13.58 -13.20 4.45
N VAL A 757 14.87 -12.89 4.37
CA VAL A 757 15.85 -13.05 5.47
C VAL A 757 15.41 -12.29 6.73
N PHE A 758 15.03 -11.02 6.55
CA PHE A 758 14.60 -10.11 7.61
C PHE A 758 13.23 -10.45 8.21
N GLN A 759 12.49 -11.40 7.62
CA GLN A 759 11.18 -11.86 8.11
C GLN A 759 11.25 -13.28 8.70
N ALA A 760 12.12 -14.12 8.15
CA ALA A 760 12.25 -15.52 8.54
C ALA A 760 12.99 -15.72 9.86
N GLY A 761 13.93 -14.82 10.21
CA GLY A 761 14.75 -14.92 11.42
C GLY A 761 15.09 -13.57 12.04
N LEU A 762 15.58 -13.60 13.28
CA LEU A 762 16.20 -12.44 13.92
C LEU A 762 17.66 -12.29 13.45
N ASP A 763 18.41 -13.39 13.38
CA ASP A 763 19.81 -13.41 12.99
C ASP A 763 19.98 -13.25 11.47
N ILE A 764 20.65 -12.17 11.07
CA ILE A 764 20.87 -11.76 9.68
C ILE A 764 22.33 -12.08 9.27
N PRO A 765 22.55 -12.87 8.20
CA PRO A 765 23.88 -13.13 7.64
C PRO A 765 24.62 -11.86 7.22
N GLU A 766 25.95 -11.95 7.14
CA GLU A 766 26.80 -10.78 6.80
C GLU A 766 26.43 -10.18 5.43
N GLU A 767 26.17 -11.01 4.42
CA GLU A 767 25.86 -10.55 3.06
C GLU A 767 24.56 -9.72 3.01
N ASP A 768 23.50 -10.21 3.66
CA ASP A 768 22.21 -9.52 3.77
C ASP A 768 22.32 -8.26 4.64
N ARG A 769 23.17 -8.30 5.67
CA ARG A 769 23.49 -7.14 6.51
C ARG A 769 24.24 -6.05 5.72
N GLN A 770 25.18 -6.41 4.85
CA GLN A 770 25.87 -5.45 3.99
C GLN A 770 24.93 -4.87 2.92
N PHE A 771 24.02 -5.67 2.36
CA PHE A 771 22.95 -5.17 1.50
C PHE A 771 22.06 -4.14 2.22
N ALA A 772 21.68 -4.42 3.47
CA ALA A 772 20.90 -3.50 4.30
C ALA A 772 21.69 -2.22 4.62
N LEU A 773 22.99 -2.33 4.95
CA LEU A 773 23.85 -1.17 5.22
C LEU A 773 23.90 -0.24 4.00
N LYS A 774 24.22 -0.75 2.81
CA LYS A 774 24.28 0.05 1.57
C LYS A 774 22.92 0.67 1.24
N THR A 775 21.85 -0.12 1.26
CA THR A 775 20.50 0.33 0.91
C THR A 775 19.99 1.43 1.85
N LEU A 776 20.17 1.26 3.16
CA LEU A 776 19.74 2.26 4.15
C LEU A 776 20.65 3.49 4.16
N ALA A 777 21.97 3.34 3.96
CA ALA A 777 22.91 4.45 3.97
C ALA A 777 22.69 5.37 2.76
N ASP A 778 22.52 4.79 1.56
CA ASP A 778 22.21 5.54 0.34
C ASP A 778 20.87 6.29 0.48
N ALA A 779 19.84 5.63 1.02
CA ALA A 779 18.54 6.24 1.28
C ALA A 779 18.62 7.38 2.31
N GLY A 780 19.28 7.14 3.45
CA GLY A 780 19.43 8.11 4.53
C GLY A 780 20.29 9.32 4.13
N ALA A 781 21.32 9.11 3.30
CA ALA A 781 22.15 10.19 2.76
C ALA A 781 21.42 10.97 1.66
N MET A 782 20.65 10.30 0.81
CA MET A 782 19.79 10.97 -0.18
C MET A 782 18.73 11.82 0.51
N LEU A 783 18.09 11.32 1.57
CA LEU A 783 17.13 12.04 2.39
C LEU A 783 17.76 13.31 3.01
N PHE A 784 18.94 13.18 3.65
CA PHE A 784 19.69 14.32 4.19
C PHE A 784 19.97 15.37 3.10
N ARG A 785 20.42 14.93 1.92
CA ARG A 785 20.75 15.82 0.79
C ARG A 785 19.51 16.50 0.22
N LYS A 786 18.37 15.81 0.10
CA LYS A 786 17.12 16.41 -0.40
C LYS A 786 16.61 17.51 0.53
N ILE A 787 16.69 17.28 1.85
CA ILE A 787 16.24 18.22 2.89
C ILE A 787 17.18 19.43 3.02
N PHE A 788 18.49 19.21 3.19
CA PHE A 788 19.44 20.26 3.55
C PHE A 788 20.37 20.73 2.42
N GLN A 789 20.35 20.05 1.28
CA GLN A 789 21.16 20.38 0.09
C GLN A 789 20.37 20.26 -1.23
N PRO A 790 19.09 20.72 -1.32
CA PRO A 790 18.36 20.70 -2.57
C PRO A 790 19.02 21.56 -3.65
N ASN A 791 18.74 21.27 -4.92
CA ASN A 791 19.22 22.08 -6.04
C ASN A 791 18.64 23.51 -5.91
N GLY A 792 19.51 24.52 -5.92
CA GLY A 792 19.09 25.92 -5.69
C GLY A 792 18.93 26.32 -4.22
N ALA A 793 19.34 25.47 -3.26
CA ALA A 793 19.38 25.81 -1.85
C ALA A 793 20.14 27.13 -1.58
N ALA A 794 19.56 27.97 -0.72
CA ALA A 794 20.22 29.18 -0.24
C ALA A 794 21.43 28.84 0.65
N ALA A 795 22.38 29.79 0.75
CA ALA A 795 23.67 29.57 1.40
C ALA A 795 23.57 29.31 2.92
N ASP A 796 22.51 29.81 3.54
CA ASP A 796 22.13 29.54 4.93
C ASP A 796 21.67 28.09 5.14
N LEU A 797 20.85 27.51 4.25
CA LEU A 797 20.43 26.11 4.31
C LEU A 797 21.61 25.16 4.13
N LEU A 798 22.48 25.44 3.16
CA LEU A 798 23.72 24.69 2.95
C LEU A 798 24.66 24.78 4.17
N SER A 799 24.71 25.94 4.83
CA SER A 799 25.48 26.17 6.06
C SER A 799 24.87 25.43 7.26
N LEU A 800 23.55 25.46 7.44
CA LEU A 800 22.82 24.73 8.48
C LEU A 800 23.02 23.22 8.31
N GLY A 801 22.82 22.69 7.09
CA GLY A 801 23.08 21.29 6.76
C GLY A 801 24.52 20.87 7.04
N LYS A 802 25.50 21.70 6.67
CA LYS A 802 26.91 21.43 6.96
C LYS A 802 27.21 21.40 8.46
N LYS A 803 26.68 22.35 9.25
CA LYS A 803 26.82 22.38 10.71
C LYS A 803 26.19 21.16 11.36
N LEU A 804 24.93 20.86 11.02
CA LEU A 804 24.18 19.72 11.54
C LEU A 804 24.90 18.40 11.24
N ARG A 805 25.34 18.20 9.99
CA ARG A 805 26.11 17.00 9.58
C ARG A 805 27.42 16.88 10.36
N ALA A 806 28.15 17.98 10.58
CA ALA A 806 29.39 17.97 11.34
C ALA A 806 29.17 17.57 12.81
N SER A 807 28.16 18.13 13.48
CA SER A 807 27.81 17.78 14.87
C SER A 807 27.39 16.31 15.02
N LEU A 808 26.63 15.78 14.06
CA LEU A 808 26.15 14.39 14.07
C LEU A 808 27.23 13.38 13.65
N ALA A 809 28.20 13.77 12.82
CA ALA A 809 29.28 12.89 12.37
C ALA A 809 30.45 12.79 13.35
N GLU A 810 30.50 13.62 14.39
CA GLU A 810 31.60 13.69 15.37
C GLU A 810 31.81 12.32 16.08
N PRO A 811 32.95 11.63 15.85
CA PRO A 811 33.13 10.24 16.30
C PRO A 811 33.04 10.02 17.82
N SER A 812 33.31 11.06 18.61
CA SER A 812 33.24 11.03 20.08
C SER A 812 31.89 11.48 20.65
N ALA A 813 30.99 12.04 19.84
CA ALA A 813 29.72 12.59 20.30
C ALA A 813 28.61 11.53 20.43
N ARG A 814 27.94 11.54 21.58
CA ARG A 814 26.59 10.98 21.78
C ARG A 814 25.70 12.14 22.20
N LEU A 815 24.72 12.48 21.37
CA LEU A 815 23.90 13.68 21.55
C LEU A 815 22.48 13.28 21.96
N GLN A 816 21.83 14.14 22.73
CA GLN A 816 20.38 14.17 22.91
C GLN A 816 19.80 15.11 21.85
N LEU A 817 19.31 14.54 20.74
CA LEU A 817 18.77 15.26 19.59
C LEU A 817 17.26 15.46 19.74
N GLN A 818 16.84 16.72 19.93
CA GLN A 818 15.44 17.12 20.00
C GLN A 818 14.97 17.66 18.65
N ILE A 819 14.03 16.98 18.00
CA ILE A 819 13.33 17.52 16.82
C ILE A 819 11.98 18.06 17.28
N VAL A 820 11.68 19.32 16.96
CA VAL A 820 10.37 19.93 17.19
C VAL A 820 9.76 20.28 15.83
N ALA A 821 8.68 19.61 15.43
CA ALA A 821 8.18 19.67 14.06
C ALA A 821 6.65 19.73 13.97
N GLU A 822 6.15 20.53 13.02
CA GLU A 822 4.74 20.59 12.61
C GLU A 822 4.67 20.11 11.15
N HIS A 823 3.90 19.04 10.88
CA HIS A 823 3.75 18.45 9.54
C HIS A 823 5.05 18.09 8.80
N ALA A 824 6.04 17.53 9.51
CA ALA A 824 7.30 17.05 8.91
C ALA A 824 7.77 15.69 9.52
N PRO A 825 7.07 14.57 9.25
CA PRO A 825 7.38 13.26 9.82
C PRO A 825 8.57 12.58 9.14
N ILE A 826 9.76 13.15 9.34
CA ILE A 826 11.03 12.71 8.76
C ILE A 826 11.62 11.53 9.58
N PRO A 827 12.13 10.46 8.94
CA PRO A 827 12.70 9.30 9.64
C PRO A 827 14.12 9.56 10.13
N TRP A 828 14.25 10.45 11.11
CA TRP A 828 15.53 10.92 11.66
C TRP A 828 16.47 9.79 12.09
N ALA A 829 15.95 8.73 12.70
CA ALA A 829 16.76 7.61 13.16
C ALA A 829 17.54 6.93 12.01
N ALA A 830 16.91 6.79 10.84
CA ALA A 830 17.47 6.14 9.65
C ALA A 830 18.21 7.11 8.71
N MET A 831 18.28 8.40 9.04
CA MET A 831 19.07 9.37 8.28
C MET A 831 20.57 9.08 8.46
N TYR A 832 21.35 9.16 7.38
CA TYR A 832 22.76 8.78 7.34
C TYR A 832 23.64 10.00 7.07
N VAL A 833 24.59 10.28 7.96
CA VAL A 833 25.46 11.46 7.89
C VAL A 833 26.89 11.17 7.43
N GLY A 834 27.26 9.88 7.30
CA GLY A 834 28.54 9.45 6.74
C GLY A 834 28.64 9.71 5.24
N ASP A 835 29.79 9.41 4.64
CA ASP A 835 29.93 9.44 3.18
C ASP A 835 29.42 8.14 2.53
N THR A 836 28.92 8.23 1.30
CA THR A 836 28.29 7.12 0.55
C THR A 836 28.77 6.97 -0.89
N ALA A 837 29.83 7.71 -1.28
CA ALA A 837 30.51 7.47 -2.55
C ALA A 837 31.04 6.02 -2.66
N ASP A 838 31.20 5.50 -3.87
CA ASP A 838 31.44 4.07 -4.10
C ASP A 838 32.75 3.52 -3.50
N GLU A 839 33.75 4.38 -3.26
CA GLU A 839 35.01 4.03 -2.58
C GLU A 839 34.94 4.18 -1.05
N SER A 840 33.87 4.77 -0.52
CA SER A 840 33.76 5.17 0.89
C SER A 840 33.25 4.02 1.76
N LYS A 841 33.99 3.70 2.82
CA LYS A 841 33.61 2.64 3.77
C LYS A 841 32.39 3.08 4.58
N LEU A 842 31.26 2.40 4.36
CA LEU A 842 30.04 2.59 5.15
C LEU A 842 30.20 2.03 6.57
N ASP A 843 29.53 2.67 7.53
CA ASP A 843 29.55 2.27 8.94
C ASP A 843 28.21 2.55 9.62
N TRP A 844 27.69 1.60 10.39
CA TRP A 844 26.40 1.72 11.07
C TRP A 844 26.33 2.88 12.06
N SER A 845 27.46 3.30 12.64
CA SER A 845 27.50 4.44 13.56
C SER A 845 27.31 5.80 12.88
N HIS A 846 27.17 5.85 11.55
CA HIS A 846 26.80 7.05 10.80
C HIS A 846 25.29 7.21 10.58
N PHE A 847 24.45 6.26 11.01
CA PHE A 847 23.02 6.51 11.18
C PHE A 847 22.79 7.28 12.47
N ILE A 848 21.98 8.35 12.42
CA ILE A 848 21.72 9.19 13.60
C ILE A 848 21.18 8.33 14.76
N GLY A 849 20.20 7.45 14.49
CA GLY A 849 19.57 6.60 15.48
C GLY A 849 20.44 5.48 16.06
N MET A 850 21.60 5.19 15.46
CA MET A 850 22.61 4.26 16.01
C MET A 850 23.63 4.97 16.91
N ARG A 851 23.78 6.30 16.80
CA ARG A 851 24.79 7.08 17.53
C ARG A 851 24.19 7.94 18.65
N HIS A 852 23.05 8.59 18.39
CA HIS A 852 22.43 9.60 19.24
C HIS A 852 21.07 9.14 19.75
N VAL A 853 20.63 9.70 20.88
CA VAL A 853 19.22 9.62 21.27
C VAL A 853 18.44 10.61 20.39
N VAL A 854 17.36 10.16 19.79
CA VAL A 854 16.53 10.95 18.87
C VAL A 854 15.10 10.96 19.40
N GLU A 855 14.61 12.13 19.75
CA GLU A 855 13.21 12.37 20.12
C GLU A 855 12.55 13.31 19.11
N GLN A 856 11.28 13.04 18.81
CA GLN A 856 10.45 13.92 17.99
C GLN A 856 9.30 14.44 18.86
N ILE A 857 9.16 15.75 18.94
CA ILE A 857 8.12 16.43 19.71
C ILE A 857 7.23 17.17 18.70
N PRO A 858 5.99 16.71 18.45
CA PRO A 858 5.09 17.44 17.58
C PRO A 858 4.71 18.78 18.21
N PHE A 859 4.57 19.81 17.39
CA PHE A 859 3.95 21.07 17.83
C PHE A 859 2.50 20.81 18.27
N GLN A 860 2.22 20.97 19.57
CA GLN A 860 0.87 20.83 20.13
C GLN A 860 0.23 22.19 20.41
N TYR A 861 -1.09 22.24 20.27
CA TYR A 861 -1.95 23.32 20.75
C TYR A 861 -2.59 22.87 22.08
N GLY A 862 -2.26 23.53 23.20
CA GLY A 862 -2.95 23.35 24.49
C GLY A 862 -2.19 22.60 25.60
N ASP A 863 -2.89 22.36 26.71
CA ASP A 863 -2.34 22.03 28.04
C ASP A 863 -1.88 20.55 28.25
N THR A 864 -1.65 19.77 27.20
CA THR A 864 -1.74 18.29 27.23
C THR A 864 -0.46 17.42 27.19
N VAL A 865 0.73 17.93 26.86
CA VAL A 865 1.99 17.18 27.07
C VAL A 865 2.18 16.85 28.55
N SER A 866 2.41 15.58 28.85
CA SER A 866 2.60 15.09 30.21
C SER A 866 4.07 15.10 30.64
N ALA A 867 4.32 15.26 31.94
CA ALA A 867 5.65 15.09 32.54
C ALA A 867 6.28 13.76 32.10
N PRO A 868 7.62 13.64 31.96
CA PRO A 868 8.24 12.41 31.46
C PRO A 868 8.06 11.20 32.39
N ILE A 869 7.86 11.42 33.70
CA ILE A 869 7.69 10.34 34.69
C ILE A 869 6.30 9.69 34.62
N ILE A 870 6.24 8.39 34.33
CA ILE A 870 5.02 7.58 34.45
C ILE A 870 4.99 7.05 35.88
N ASP A 871 4.12 7.62 36.72
CA ASP A 871 3.95 7.16 38.11
C ASP A 871 3.34 5.75 38.13
N SER A 872 4.09 4.78 38.63
CA SER A 872 3.63 3.39 38.69
C SER A 872 2.82 3.06 39.95
N ALA A 873 2.60 4.01 40.86
CA ALA A 873 1.95 3.76 42.14
C ALA A 873 0.41 3.86 42.05
N PRO A 874 -0.36 2.96 42.70
CA PRO A 874 0.09 1.72 43.34
C PRO A 874 0.40 0.59 42.33
N LYS A 875 -0.12 0.68 41.10
CA LYS A 875 0.16 -0.24 39.99
C LYS A 875 0.15 0.50 38.65
N LEU A 876 1.03 0.09 37.74
CA LEU A 876 1.08 0.59 36.37
C LEU A 876 -0.05 -0.02 35.53
N GLN A 877 -0.91 0.82 34.95
CA GLN A 877 -2.04 0.36 34.14
C GLN A 877 -1.64 0.24 32.66
N VAL A 878 -1.77 -0.95 32.09
CA VAL A 878 -1.38 -1.27 30.72
C VAL A 878 -2.58 -1.85 29.98
N SER A 879 -2.96 -1.25 28.85
CA SER A 879 -3.92 -1.88 27.95
C SER A 879 -3.24 -2.61 26.79
N LEU A 880 -3.72 -3.81 26.51
CA LEU A 880 -3.28 -4.67 25.43
C LEU A 880 -4.39 -4.68 24.37
N ASN A 881 -4.18 -3.94 23.30
CA ASN A 881 -5.17 -3.70 22.25
C ASN A 881 -4.74 -4.54 21.04
N LEU A 882 -5.29 -5.75 20.93
CA LEU A 882 -4.72 -6.86 20.15
C LEU A 882 -5.65 -7.30 19.01
N ASN A 883 -5.07 -7.61 17.85
CA ASN A 883 -5.76 -8.35 16.80
C ASN A 883 -5.43 -9.86 16.89
N THR A 884 -6.29 -10.65 17.53
CA THR A 884 -6.05 -12.09 17.72
C THR A 884 -6.13 -12.91 16.43
N THR A 885 -6.58 -12.34 15.32
CA THR A 885 -6.62 -13.05 14.02
C THR A 885 -5.24 -13.23 13.39
N ILE A 886 -4.25 -12.40 13.80
CA ILE A 886 -2.86 -12.47 13.32
C ILE A 886 -2.27 -13.87 13.53
N ASP A 887 -2.57 -14.53 14.65
CA ASP A 887 -1.96 -15.84 14.95
C ASP A 887 -2.42 -16.93 13.98
N THR A 888 -3.69 -16.89 13.59
CA THR A 888 -4.28 -17.78 12.58
C THR A 888 -3.72 -17.46 11.19
N GLN A 889 -3.68 -16.17 10.82
CA GLN A 889 -3.19 -15.72 9.52
C GLN A 889 -1.71 -16.08 9.29
N MET A 890 -0.87 -15.78 10.29
CA MET A 890 0.58 -16.02 10.24
C MET A 890 0.97 -17.45 10.60
N LYS A 891 0.02 -18.28 11.04
CA LYS A 891 0.21 -19.67 11.52
C LYS A 891 1.28 -19.78 12.62
N ARG A 892 1.40 -18.73 13.45
CA ARG A 892 2.41 -18.57 14.50
C ARG A 892 1.81 -17.76 15.67
N PRO A 893 2.10 -18.10 16.93
CA PRO A 893 1.43 -17.52 18.11
C PRO A 893 1.94 -16.12 18.50
N PHE A 894 2.14 -15.20 17.55
CA PHE A 894 2.77 -13.89 17.83
C PHE A 894 2.02 -13.06 18.88
N VAL A 895 0.69 -13.03 18.82
CA VAL A 895 -0.20 -12.29 19.73
C VAL A 895 -0.38 -13.05 21.05
N ALA A 896 -0.57 -14.37 20.98
CA ALA A 896 -0.60 -15.22 22.17
C ALA A 896 0.71 -15.12 22.98
N ASP A 897 1.87 -15.11 22.33
CA ASP A 897 3.18 -14.93 22.96
C ASP A 897 3.33 -13.53 23.56
N GLN A 898 2.85 -12.48 22.90
CA GLN A 898 2.82 -11.12 23.47
C GLN A 898 1.93 -11.05 24.71
N GLN A 899 0.76 -11.69 24.67
CA GLN A 899 -0.11 -11.75 25.84
C GLN A 899 0.50 -12.59 26.96
N ALA A 900 1.19 -13.69 26.64
CA ALA A 900 1.95 -14.50 27.59
C ALA A 900 3.12 -13.73 28.22
N PHE A 901 3.84 -12.89 27.45
CA PHE A 901 4.89 -12.00 27.96
C PHE A 901 4.35 -11.04 29.02
N TRP A 902 3.26 -10.32 28.72
CA TRP A 902 2.66 -9.37 29.66
C TRP A 902 2.09 -10.06 30.91
N ASN A 903 1.37 -11.17 30.73
CA ASN A 903 0.87 -11.98 31.84
C ASN A 903 2.02 -12.53 32.70
N GLY A 904 3.12 -12.96 32.08
CA GLY A 904 4.34 -13.42 32.75
C GLY A 904 5.01 -12.32 33.57
N MET A 905 5.10 -11.09 33.05
CA MET A 905 5.60 -9.95 33.81
C MET A 905 4.76 -9.69 35.07
N GLN A 906 3.43 -9.72 34.96
CA GLN A 906 2.52 -9.55 36.10
C GLN A 906 2.65 -10.72 37.11
N ALA A 907 2.72 -11.96 36.62
CA ALA A 907 2.86 -13.16 37.46
C ALA A 907 4.21 -13.21 38.20
N ASN A 908 5.27 -12.68 37.60
CA ASN A 908 6.61 -12.58 38.19
C ASN A 908 6.75 -11.41 39.19
N GLY A 909 5.64 -10.92 39.75
CA GLY A 909 5.60 -9.96 40.85
C GLY A 909 5.45 -8.49 40.44
N ARG A 910 5.54 -8.14 39.15
CA ARG A 910 5.40 -6.74 38.73
C ARG A 910 4.02 -6.19 39.07
N ARG A 911 3.95 -4.99 39.64
CA ARG A 911 2.70 -4.27 39.97
C ARG A 911 2.02 -3.73 38.71
N LEU A 912 1.50 -4.62 37.86
CA LEU A 912 0.80 -4.29 36.62
C LEU A 912 -0.71 -4.49 36.76
N GLY A 913 -1.48 -3.60 36.15
CA GLY A 913 -2.90 -3.79 35.87
C GLY A 913 -3.13 -3.94 34.37
N LEU A 914 -3.30 -5.19 33.91
CA LEU A 914 -3.48 -5.50 32.48
C LEU A 914 -4.96 -5.42 32.09
N THR A 915 -5.26 -4.73 30.98
CA THR A 915 -6.61 -4.66 30.38
C THR A 915 -6.55 -5.11 28.91
N GLY A 916 -7.07 -6.29 28.60
CA GLY A 916 -7.17 -6.77 27.22
C GLY A 916 -8.36 -6.16 26.47
N ARG A 917 -8.13 -5.71 25.24
CA ARG A 917 -9.17 -5.27 24.29
C ARG A 917 -8.87 -5.89 22.93
N THR A 918 -9.84 -6.58 22.36
CA THR A 918 -9.68 -7.27 21.06
C THR A 918 -10.66 -6.79 20.00
N THR A 919 -11.70 -6.03 20.39
CA THR A 919 -12.75 -5.55 19.48
C THR A 919 -12.80 -4.04 19.36
N ARG A 920 -13.28 -3.55 18.21
CA ARG A 920 -13.57 -2.13 17.94
C ARG A 920 -14.45 -1.51 19.02
N ALA A 921 -15.49 -2.21 19.46
CA ALA A 921 -16.39 -1.70 20.49
C ALA A 921 -15.65 -1.42 21.80
N GLN A 922 -14.80 -2.35 22.27
CA GLN A 922 -14.00 -2.18 23.49
C GLN A 922 -12.99 -1.04 23.36
N PHE A 923 -12.30 -0.98 22.21
CA PHE A 923 -11.26 0.02 21.95
C PHE A 923 -11.85 1.44 21.87
N THR A 924 -12.85 1.65 21.02
CA THR A 924 -13.50 2.95 20.86
C THR A 924 -14.20 3.40 22.16
N GLN A 925 -14.82 2.49 22.91
CA GLN A 925 -15.40 2.82 24.23
C GLN A 925 -14.33 3.28 25.24
N ALA A 926 -13.15 2.64 25.26
CA ALA A 926 -12.07 3.06 26.14
C ALA A 926 -11.50 4.43 25.73
N LEU A 927 -11.32 4.68 24.43
CA LEU A 927 -10.89 5.99 23.93
C LEU A 927 -11.94 7.10 24.13
N ASN A 928 -13.22 6.75 24.24
CA ASN A 928 -14.32 7.68 24.54
C ASN A 928 -14.69 7.73 26.04
N ASN A 929 -13.81 7.28 26.93
CA ASN A 929 -14.04 7.30 28.38
C ASN A 929 -12.95 8.08 29.10
N SER A 930 -13.31 9.23 29.67
CA SER A 930 -12.40 10.07 30.45
C SER A 930 -11.91 9.42 31.75
N GLN A 931 -12.51 8.30 32.18
CA GLN A 931 -12.04 7.49 33.31
C GLN A 931 -11.06 6.36 32.89
N THR A 932 -10.69 6.26 31.61
CA THR A 932 -9.69 5.30 31.14
C THR A 932 -8.32 5.65 31.71
N ALA A 933 -7.86 4.82 32.65
CA ALA A 933 -6.63 5.00 33.42
C ALA A 933 -5.38 4.40 32.74
N ASP A 934 -5.42 4.10 31.43
CA ASP A 934 -4.30 3.52 30.68
C ASP A 934 -3.06 4.44 30.73
N GLN A 935 -1.95 3.93 31.25
CA GLN A 935 -0.65 4.63 31.32
C GLN A 935 0.33 4.12 30.25
N ILE A 936 0.12 2.88 29.80
CA ILE A 936 0.65 2.36 28.54
C ILE A 936 -0.54 1.85 27.72
N LEU A 937 -0.62 2.27 26.46
CA LEU A 937 -1.57 1.74 25.49
C LEU A 937 -0.75 1.00 24.42
N TYR A 938 -0.68 -0.32 24.55
CA TYR A 938 0.01 -1.18 23.59
C TYR A 938 -0.97 -1.64 22.51
N LEU A 939 -0.59 -1.45 21.26
CA LEU A 939 -1.32 -1.90 20.06
C LEU A 939 -0.49 -2.96 19.35
N TYR A 940 -1.06 -4.15 19.15
CA TYR A 940 -0.47 -5.20 18.32
C TYR A 940 -1.51 -5.67 17.31
N CYS A 941 -1.48 -5.06 16.12
CA CYS A 941 -2.56 -5.10 15.15
C CYS A 941 -2.03 -4.95 13.72
N HIS A 942 -2.91 -4.88 12.72
CA HIS A 942 -2.52 -4.26 11.44
C HIS A 942 -2.86 -2.78 11.45
N ALA A 943 -2.18 -2.00 10.62
CA ALA A 943 -2.56 -0.62 10.31
C ALA A 943 -2.66 -0.43 8.79
N THR A 944 -3.29 0.65 8.36
CA THR A 944 -3.24 1.10 6.97
C THR A 944 -3.22 2.61 6.98
N ALA A 945 -2.25 3.22 6.30
CA ALA A 945 -2.27 4.68 6.10
C ALA A 945 -3.09 5.01 4.86
N ALA A 946 -3.72 6.17 4.86
CA ALA A 946 -4.32 6.74 3.67
C ALA A 946 -3.71 8.11 3.39
N GLY A 947 -3.13 8.29 2.20
CA GLY A 947 -2.59 9.58 1.75
C GLY A 947 -3.67 10.63 1.57
N LEU A 948 -3.27 11.90 1.39
CA LEU A 948 -4.18 13.01 1.08
C LEU A 948 -5.00 12.74 -0.21
N ASP A 949 -4.41 11.97 -1.12
CA ASP A 949 -4.93 11.64 -2.44
C ASP A 949 -6.00 10.53 -2.42
N ASN A 950 -6.13 9.80 -1.31
CA ASN A 950 -7.14 8.74 -1.16
C ASN A 950 -8.53 9.33 -0.87
N PRO A 951 -9.64 8.67 -1.29
CA PRO A 951 -10.99 9.07 -0.90
C PRO A 951 -11.16 9.07 0.63
N GLY A 952 -11.25 10.25 1.23
CA GLY A 952 -11.30 10.45 2.69
C GLY A 952 -9.99 10.94 3.32
N GLY A 953 -8.90 11.10 2.55
CA GLY A 953 -7.62 11.62 3.02
C GLY A 953 -7.06 10.83 4.22
N VAL A 954 -6.42 11.56 5.15
CA VAL A 954 -5.87 10.99 6.39
C VAL A 954 -6.90 10.21 7.22
N ASP A 955 -8.18 10.62 7.19
CA ASP A 955 -9.26 10.01 7.99
C ASP A 955 -9.59 8.57 7.56
N ALA A 956 -9.22 8.17 6.35
CA ALA A 956 -9.35 6.79 5.88
C ALA A 956 -8.26 5.85 6.46
N SER A 957 -7.21 6.38 7.10
CA SER A 957 -6.21 5.57 7.81
C SER A 957 -6.88 4.76 8.93
N SER A 958 -6.48 3.50 9.12
CA SER A 958 -7.15 2.60 10.07
C SER A 958 -6.21 1.70 10.89
N LEU A 959 -6.71 1.28 12.06
CA LEU A 959 -6.15 0.20 12.87
C LEU A 959 -7.11 -1.00 12.78
N THR A 960 -6.58 -2.20 12.56
CA THR A 960 -7.38 -3.43 12.38
C THR A 960 -7.36 -4.26 13.65
N LEU A 961 -8.49 -4.30 14.36
CA LEU A 961 -8.71 -5.15 15.52
C LEU A 961 -9.33 -6.49 15.08
N SER A 962 -9.63 -7.36 16.04
CA SER A 962 -10.02 -8.76 15.75
C SER A 962 -11.38 -8.90 15.06
N ASP A 963 -12.24 -7.88 15.12
CA ASP A 963 -13.60 -7.86 14.57
C ASP A 963 -13.80 -6.86 13.43
N ALA A 964 -12.96 -5.81 13.32
CA ALA A 964 -13.14 -4.73 12.36
C ALA A 964 -11.89 -3.85 12.18
N HIS A 965 -11.81 -3.19 11.02
CA HIS A 965 -11.02 -1.98 10.84
C HIS A 965 -11.67 -0.79 11.57
N VAL A 966 -10.86 0.06 12.18
CA VAL A 966 -11.28 1.28 12.89
C VAL A 966 -10.55 2.45 12.26
N THR A 967 -11.25 3.30 11.52
CA THR A 967 -10.66 4.45 10.81
C THR A 967 -10.48 5.67 11.72
N LEU A 968 -9.57 6.57 11.36
CA LEU A 968 -9.42 7.86 12.03
C LEU A 968 -10.71 8.69 11.97
N GLY A 969 -11.41 8.70 10.83
CA GLY A 969 -12.72 9.34 10.72
C GLY A 969 -13.78 8.74 11.65
N GLU A 970 -13.78 7.41 11.85
CA GLU A 970 -14.66 6.76 12.84
C GLU A 970 -14.28 7.18 14.27
N LEU A 971 -12.99 7.24 14.58
CA LEU A 971 -12.49 7.66 15.90
C LEU A 971 -12.75 9.14 16.19
N GLY A 972 -12.63 10.03 15.20
CA GLY A 972 -12.94 11.44 15.32
C GLY A 972 -14.40 11.70 15.70
N VAL A 973 -15.33 10.83 15.27
CA VAL A 973 -16.76 10.92 15.62
C VAL A 973 -17.09 10.17 16.91
N LYS A 974 -16.53 8.97 17.13
CA LYS A 974 -16.96 8.07 18.23
C LYS A 974 -16.09 8.12 19.48
N ALA A 975 -14.87 8.65 19.38
CA ALA A 975 -13.95 8.88 20.47
C ALA A 975 -13.23 10.23 20.29
N PRO A 976 -13.99 11.34 20.19
CA PRO A 976 -13.49 12.67 19.83
C PRO A 976 -12.41 13.19 20.78
N ILE A 977 -11.65 14.18 20.32
CA ILE A 977 -10.44 14.67 21.01
C ILE A 977 -10.73 15.49 22.27
N ASP A 978 -11.93 16.01 22.43
CA ASP A 978 -12.39 16.69 23.66
C ASP A 978 -12.48 15.72 24.86
N VAL A 979 -12.72 14.42 24.60
CA VAL A 979 -12.63 13.37 25.61
C VAL A 979 -11.18 12.95 25.82
N GLN A 980 -10.51 13.62 26.75
CA GLN A 980 -9.11 13.39 27.13
C GLN A 980 -8.90 12.06 27.89
N LEU A 981 -7.75 11.42 27.68
CA LEU A 981 -7.34 10.19 28.35
C LEU A 981 -6.69 10.49 29.71
N ALA A 982 -7.38 10.22 30.82
CA ALA A 982 -6.88 10.55 32.16
C ALA A 982 -5.54 9.88 32.52
N GLY A 983 -5.31 8.65 32.07
CA GLY A 983 -4.04 7.93 32.30
C GLY A 983 -2.82 8.50 31.55
N ARG A 984 -3.03 9.42 30.59
CA ARG A 984 -1.97 10.10 29.80
C ARG A 984 -0.94 9.13 29.20
N PRO A 985 -1.40 8.12 28.42
CA PRO A 985 -0.58 6.97 28.09
C PRO A 985 0.63 7.29 27.22
N LEU A 986 1.68 6.48 27.37
CA LEU A 986 2.57 6.18 26.25
C LEU A 986 1.85 5.21 25.30
N VAL A 987 1.62 5.64 24.06
CA VAL A 987 1.02 4.79 23.03
C VAL A 987 2.13 4.09 22.25
N PHE A 988 2.08 2.77 22.13
CA PHE A 988 3.10 1.98 21.43
C PHE A 988 2.42 1.12 20.37
N ILE A 989 2.65 1.45 19.09
CA ILE A 989 1.98 0.85 17.95
C ILE A 989 2.91 -0.13 17.23
N ASN A 990 2.73 -1.42 17.51
CA ASN A 990 3.31 -2.51 16.72
C ASN A 990 2.31 -2.93 15.64
N ALA A 991 2.35 -2.25 14.50
CA ALA A 991 1.55 -2.60 13.33
C ALA A 991 2.27 -3.63 12.45
N CYS A 992 1.91 -4.91 12.60
CA CYS A 992 2.46 -5.97 11.76
C CYS A 992 1.79 -5.92 10.36
N GLU A 993 2.59 -6.00 9.30
CA GLU A 993 2.15 -5.99 7.89
C GLU A 993 1.25 -4.80 7.44
N SER A 994 1.40 -3.62 8.04
CA SER A 994 0.59 -2.45 7.71
C SER A 994 0.70 -1.99 6.24
N ALA A 995 -0.40 -2.00 5.48
CA ALA A 995 -0.39 -1.49 4.10
C ALA A 995 0.06 -0.02 4.07
N GLU A 996 1.04 0.25 3.19
CA GLU A 996 1.67 1.54 2.89
C GLU A 996 1.77 2.53 4.06
N LEU A 997 2.94 2.60 4.70
CA LEU A 997 3.27 3.72 5.59
C LEU A 997 3.77 4.89 4.73
N SER A 998 2.85 5.76 4.36
CA SER A 998 3.13 7.10 3.85
C SER A 998 3.28 8.09 5.01
N ALA A 999 3.68 9.33 4.72
CA ALA A 999 3.67 10.44 5.70
C ALA A 999 2.34 10.58 6.45
N ALA A 1000 1.23 10.23 5.79
CA ALA A 1000 -0.11 10.38 6.33
C ALA A 1000 -0.46 9.51 7.55
N PHE A 1001 0.24 8.40 7.83
CA PHE A 1001 0.03 7.69 9.11
C PHE A 1001 0.47 8.54 10.30
N TYR A 1002 1.57 9.26 10.10
CA TYR A 1002 2.17 10.17 11.08
C TYR A 1002 1.48 11.54 11.12
N ASP A 1003 0.85 11.99 10.02
CA ASP A 1003 -0.09 13.12 10.06
C ASP A 1003 -1.48 12.74 10.60
N GLY A 1004 -1.75 11.45 10.84
CA GLY A 1004 -3.02 10.92 11.31
C GLY A 1004 -3.02 10.46 12.79
N PHE A 1005 -2.59 9.23 13.05
CA PHE A 1005 -2.74 8.61 14.37
C PHE A 1005 -1.88 9.26 15.45
N VAL A 1006 -0.68 9.77 15.10
CA VAL A 1006 0.18 10.45 16.07
C VAL A 1006 -0.49 11.75 16.56
N PRO A 1007 -0.91 12.70 15.70
CA PRO A 1007 -1.74 13.83 16.08
C PRO A 1007 -3.01 13.46 16.85
N TYR A 1008 -3.76 12.44 16.43
CA TYR A 1008 -4.98 12.03 17.12
C TYR A 1008 -4.75 11.60 18.57
N PHE A 1009 -3.78 10.71 18.84
CA PHE A 1009 -3.49 10.27 20.21
C PHE A 1009 -2.90 11.39 21.05
N MET A 1010 -2.01 12.21 20.48
CA MET A 1010 -1.44 13.38 21.15
C MET A 1010 -2.53 14.41 21.53
N ALA A 1011 -3.47 14.68 20.63
CA ALA A 1011 -4.62 15.56 20.89
C ALA A 1011 -5.54 15.03 22.00
N LYS A 1012 -5.62 13.71 22.21
CA LYS A 1012 -6.34 13.08 23.33
C LYS A 1012 -5.55 13.03 24.65
N GLY A 1013 -4.39 13.68 24.72
CA GLY A 1013 -3.57 13.76 25.94
C GLY A 1013 -2.65 12.55 26.14
N ALA A 1014 -2.37 11.76 25.10
CA ALA A 1014 -1.24 10.84 25.15
C ALA A 1014 0.06 11.61 25.35
N ARG A 1015 1.00 11.02 26.10
CA ARG A 1015 2.32 11.61 26.37
C ARG A 1015 3.26 11.53 25.17
N GLY A 1016 3.04 10.53 24.34
CA GLY A 1016 3.81 10.27 23.15
C GLY A 1016 3.36 9.01 22.45
N VAL A 1017 3.81 8.88 21.21
CA VAL A 1017 3.51 7.74 20.35
C VAL A 1017 4.81 7.14 19.83
N VAL A 1018 4.95 5.83 19.96
CA VAL A 1018 5.99 5.04 19.32
C VAL A 1018 5.35 4.25 18.18
N GLY A 1019 5.98 4.27 17.01
CA GLY A 1019 5.50 3.60 15.80
C GLY A 1019 6.65 3.22 14.88
N THR A 1020 6.31 2.67 13.71
CA THR A 1020 7.26 2.15 12.72
C THR A 1020 7.15 2.87 11.38
N GLU A 1021 8.28 3.23 10.79
CA GLU A 1021 8.38 3.99 9.54
C GLU A 1021 7.98 3.17 8.29
N CYS A 1022 8.06 1.85 8.35
CA CYS A 1022 7.56 0.95 7.31
C CYS A 1022 7.05 -0.37 7.92
N LYS A 1023 6.53 -1.29 7.08
CA LYS A 1023 6.04 -2.60 7.56
C LYS A 1023 7.14 -3.29 8.35
N THR A 1024 6.88 -3.58 9.62
CA THR A 1024 7.83 -4.32 10.45
C THR A 1024 7.44 -5.80 10.50
N PRO A 1025 8.38 -6.74 10.30
CA PRO A 1025 8.10 -8.18 10.38
C PRO A 1025 7.61 -8.57 11.76
N ALA A 1026 6.55 -9.40 11.83
CA ALA A 1026 5.94 -9.78 13.10
C ALA A 1026 6.93 -10.41 14.10
N LEU A 1027 7.84 -11.26 13.62
CA LEU A 1027 8.91 -11.84 14.44
C LEU A 1027 9.84 -10.77 15.06
N PHE A 1028 10.22 -9.76 14.28
CA PHE A 1028 11.06 -8.67 14.77
C PHE A 1028 10.27 -7.78 15.74
N ALA A 1029 9.05 -7.38 15.38
CA ALA A 1029 8.18 -6.53 16.21
C ALA A 1029 7.89 -7.16 17.59
N GLN A 1030 7.66 -8.48 17.62
CA GLN A 1030 7.49 -9.27 18.83
C GLN A 1030 8.74 -9.21 19.73
N ALA A 1031 9.92 -9.57 19.17
CA ALA A 1031 11.18 -9.61 19.91
C ALA A 1031 11.61 -8.22 20.39
N TRP A 1032 11.48 -7.22 19.53
CA TRP A 1032 11.80 -5.82 19.81
C TRP A 1032 10.96 -5.26 20.95
N ALA A 1033 9.63 -5.44 20.91
CA ALA A 1033 8.75 -4.96 21.99
C ALA A 1033 9.00 -5.70 23.32
N GLY A 1034 9.26 -7.02 23.29
CA GLY A 1034 9.62 -7.76 24.50
C GLY A 1034 10.89 -7.22 25.17
N ALA A 1035 11.93 -6.96 24.37
CA ALA A 1035 13.18 -6.38 24.84
C ALA A 1035 13.03 -4.92 25.33
N PHE A 1036 12.23 -4.11 24.62
CA PHE A 1036 11.90 -2.74 25.01
C PHE A 1036 11.13 -2.69 26.33
N PHE A 1037 10.02 -3.42 26.46
CA PHE A 1037 9.21 -3.36 27.67
C PHE A 1037 9.92 -3.97 28.88
N GLY A 1038 10.81 -4.96 28.70
CA GLY A 1038 11.68 -5.41 29.79
C GLY A 1038 12.50 -4.26 30.40
N ARG A 1039 13.26 -3.54 29.57
CA ARG A 1039 14.06 -2.38 29.95
C ARG A 1039 13.24 -1.21 30.50
N PHE A 1040 12.15 -0.86 29.81
CA PHE A 1040 11.31 0.28 30.16
C PHE A 1040 10.59 0.06 31.50
N LEU A 1041 10.11 -1.16 31.77
CA LEU A 1041 9.55 -1.55 33.08
C LEU A 1041 10.61 -1.55 34.20
N ASP A 1042 11.91 -1.65 33.90
CA ASP A 1042 12.99 -1.46 34.87
C ASP A 1042 13.33 0.02 35.15
N GLY A 1043 12.64 0.95 34.48
CA GLY A 1043 12.83 2.39 34.66
C GLY A 1043 13.94 2.97 33.77
N GLU A 1044 14.45 2.23 32.78
CA GLU A 1044 15.32 2.81 31.75
C GLU A 1044 14.52 3.84 30.93
N SER A 1045 15.10 5.02 30.67
CA SER A 1045 14.40 6.05 29.90
C SER A 1045 14.28 5.66 28.43
N LEU A 1046 13.15 6.05 27.82
CA LEU A 1046 12.72 5.60 26.50
C LEU A 1046 13.82 5.83 25.45
N GLY A 1047 14.45 7.00 25.42
CA GLY A 1047 15.50 7.33 24.47
C GLY A 1047 16.76 6.47 24.59
N GLU A 1048 17.17 6.15 25.82
CA GLU A 1048 18.33 5.29 26.10
C GLU A 1048 18.03 3.82 25.78
N ALA A 1049 16.83 3.34 26.12
CA ALA A 1049 16.38 2.00 25.75
C ALA A 1049 16.35 1.81 24.23
N PHE A 1050 15.81 2.77 23.47
CA PHE A 1050 15.79 2.73 22.00
C PHE A 1050 17.19 2.74 21.38
N LEU A 1051 18.08 3.62 21.85
CA LEU A 1051 19.46 3.66 21.34
C LEU A 1051 20.24 2.37 21.67
N SER A 1052 20.09 1.86 22.90
CA SER A 1052 20.73 0.63 23.35
C SER A 1052 20.24 -0.58 22.55
N LEU A 1053 18.94 -0.72 22.34
CA LEU A 1053 18.36 -1.85 21.61
C LEU A 1053 18.72 -1.84 20.12
N ARG A 1054 18.81 -0.66 19.48
CA ARG A 1054 19.25 -0.57 18.06
C ARG A 1054 20.65 -1.16 17.87
N ARG A 1055 21.56 -0.84 18.81
CA ARG A 1055 22.92 -1.43 18.83
C ARG A 1055 22.89 -2.90 19.19
N GLU A 1056 22.15 -3.28 20.23
CA GLU A 1056 22.08 -4.65 20.73
C GLU A 1056 21.57 -5.64 19.66
N PHE A 1057 20.51 -5.29 18.91
CA PHE A 1057 20.01 -6.13 17.82
C PHE A 1057 20.98 -6.18 16.62
N LEU A 1058 21.67 -5.08 16.31
CA LEU A 1058 22.70 -5.07 15.27
C LEU A 1058 23.94 -5.90 15.66
N GLU A 1059 24.38 -5.81 16.90
CA GLU A 1059 25.58 -6.49 17.42
C GLU A 1059 25.34 -7.99 17.64
N LYS A 1060 24.21 -8.37 18.25
CA LYS A 1060 23.89 -9.77 18.56
C LYS A 1060 23.32 -10.54 17.36
N HIS A 1061 22.44 -9.90 16.59
CA HIS A 1061 21.66 -10.55 15.54
C HIS A 1061 21.98 -10.04 14.13
N GLY A 1062 22.92 -9.09 13.97
CA GLY A 1062 23.16 -8.46 12.67
C GLY A 1062 22.00 -7.62 12.16
N ASN A 1063 20.97 -7.38 12.97
CA ASN A 1063 19.65 -6.94 12.53
C ASN A 1063 19.44 -5.42 12.73
N PRO A 1064 19.36 -4.63 11.64
CA PRO A 1064 19.27 -3.17 11.72
C PRO A 1064 17.83 -2.64 11.84
N LEU A 1065 16.80 -3.50 11.88
CA LEU A 1065 15.40 -3.08 11.81
C LEU A 1065 14.93 -2.21 12.99
N GLY A 1066 15.71 -2.09 14.07
CA GLY A 1066 15.48 -1.09 15.11
C GLY A 1066 15.55 0.37 14.60
N LEU A 1067 16.16 0.60 13.42
CA LEU A 1067 16.13 1.89 12.71
C LEU A 1067 14.73 2.25 12.18
N LEU A 1068 13.84 1.26 12.02
CA LEU A 1068 12.46 1.49 11.56
C LEU A 1068 11.58 2.14 12.63
N TYR A 1069 11.97 2.13 13.91
CA TYR A 1069 11.12 2.67 14.96
C TYR A 1069 11.33 4.19 15.16
N ALA A 1070 10.22 4.93 15.06
CA ALA A 1070 10.11 6.35 15.34
C ALA A 1070 9.59 6.60 16.75
N VAL A 1071 10.10 7.66 17.38
CA VAL A 1071 9.79 8.06 18.77
C VAL A 1071 9.21 9.47 18.76
N HIS A 1072 7.88 9.58 18.83
CA HIS A 1072 7.17 10.85 19.00
C HIS A 1072 6.84 11.08 20.47
N CYS A 1073 7.88 11.14 21.31
CA CYS A 1073 7.81 11.27 22.76
C CYS A 1073 9.11 11.88 23.29
N ASP A 1074 9.08 12.51 24.47
CA ASP A 1074 10.30 12.96 25.17
C ASP A 1074 11.15 11.74 25.57
N GLY A 1075 12.43 11.73 25.18
CA GLY A 1075 13.37 10.63 25.41
C GLY A 1075 13.72 10.39 26.88
N ASP A 1076 13.44 11.35 27.76
CA ASP A 1076 13.54 11.19 29.21
C ASP A 1076 12.30 10.48 29.82
N THR A 1077 11.29 10.14 29.02
CA THR A 1077 10.12 9.39 29.50
C THR A 1077 10.54 8.06 30.12
N GLN A 1078 10.13 7.80 31.36
CA GLN A 1078 10.49 6.61 32.13
C GLN A 1078 9.40 6.27 33.15
N ILE A 1079 9.34 5.02 33.60
CA ILE A 1079 8.45 4.58 34.67
C ILE A 1079 9.15 4.75 36.02
N GLN A 1080 8.52 5.44 36.98
CA GLN A 1080 9.09 5.66 38.30
C GLN A 1080 8.01 5.64 39.40
N PRO A 1081 8.19 4.88 40.51
CA PRO A 1081 9.21 3.83 40.65
C PRO A 1081 9.05 2.75 39.57
N ALA A 1082 10.06 1.92 39.34
CA ALA A 1082 9.83 0.68 38.57
C ALA A 1082 8.71 -0.12 39.27
N PRO A 1083 7.77 -0.77 38.53
CA PRO A 1083 6.65 -1.50 39.10
C PRO A 1083 7.11 -2.90 39.56
N VAL A 1084 8.19 -2.95 40.35
CA VAL A 1084 8.74 -4.13 41.04
C VAL A 1084 8.05 -4.30 42.38
#